data_AF-A0A8S1YAC0-F1
#
_entry.id   AF-A0A8S1YAC0-F1
#
_cell.length_a   1.000
_cell.length_b   1.000
_cell.length_c   1.000
_cell.angle_alpha   90.00
_cell.angle_beta   90.00
_cell.angle_gamma   90.00
#
_symmetry.space_group_name_H-M   'P 1'
#
loop_
_entity.id
_entity.type
_entity.pdbx_description
1 polymer ?
#
loop_
_entity_poly.entity_id
_entity_poly.type
_entity_poly.pdbx_seq_one_letter_code
_entity_poly.pdbx_strand_id
1 'polypeptide(L)'
;MDQEVQVNYFKLPQKEDGEKGMLISILDCSGSMSSYWKYVSIYQNELMKKTTMSIVITFDTSVKVLQPNEGITPNINQYGGGGTDITCAFIALNKEIERRKITSDLTVVFVSDGQGSYDENQIKQGMPKVDNLNFICVGVGNGFPTHISMSLRALYHTGNLSIPPVFIVAVQEQQAVKSREEYLDSIFRDEFESVGAILKPRKQCQTTPCLCFPWSQEKATMVWSGSWVGSHDHEIVFDGVVIQASNPSELMILELASYWLQNIQLLSLKSKVKQEAQVALAELERLSNLIPKLQGQKKQKTFAQRVQESQSKDTGLSDLVAELKLFTQDFTLNQLSDKDAADRLKIGTKVGKFHNKALKFAGLSLEDFTKAKQQFIECLKQHKFDGNDGDRSIMTLQSQKEILQEEDLIYGLENCASQYQLVTAFPIIGYGLQVKRSNASMIDPYRIEIVSVVRIHKFLDSVSLIENPQHELKFQIGNGEEEIVNCILPLYTKKNEDLKPFFRSLLFHTIMTFVVCENADVCFDYSYAALLANTLLFLIRQPKSEWTKEMISLINESYSLAYGQKYKNYTEKLIKNPIQTLVDVNKDFDTQCQDTIKAILILSAEKDQLQQEQVRTVLDRFVVETIGRILKDMVPKDHINIFFNQENEAQVNGTLCERIINGFDNEKLKEFKTMSAITSQIFKEVEQIKVEEFKLQMTFKKDQVIKLLSHSKYKYEDLQGIYEYFMLEEIPQNLFIEAVFHARYQRSIERATHDFIADIDQLNKEIQDVKQKFIKQDVLEKCKVEIRDHVQKMGIKNLFVQRMPGFGISRRRRRRPNVNKAQQK
;
A
#
# COMPACT_ATOMS: atom_id res chain seq x y z
N MET A 1 5.22 -20.68 54.38
CA MET A 1 4.47 -20.63 53.10
C MET A 1 3.75 -19.31 53.12
N ASP A 2 4.43 -18.26 52.68
CA ASP A 2 3.80 -16.95 52.54
C ASP A 2 2.87 -17.06 51.33
N GLN A 3 1.56 -17.01 51.57
CA GLN A 3 0.61 -16.79 50.50
C GLN A 3 0.98 -15.45 49.86
N GLU A 4 1.47 -15.45 48.63
CA GLU A 4 1.64 -14.22 47.84
C GLU A 4 0.31 -13.47 47.91
N VAL A 5 0.31 -12.32 48.60
CA VAL A 5 -0.89 -11.51 48.78
C VAL A 5 -1.24 -10.92 47.42
N GLN A 6 -2.24 -11.50 46.77
CA GLN A 6 -2.61 -11.15 45.41
C GLN A 6 -3.24 -9.76 45.34
N VAL A 7 -2.98 -9.02 44.27
CA VAL A 7 -3.62 -7.74 44.00
C VAL A 7 -4.94 -7.98 43.24
N ASN A 8 -6.03 -7.45 43.77
CA ASN A 8 -7.34 -7.37 43.14
C ASN A 8 -7.50 -6.00 42.45
N TYR A 9 -8.20 -5.96 41.32
CA TYR A 9 -8.41 -4.72 40.56
C TYR A 9 -9.86 -4.25 40.59
N PHE A 10 -10.03 -2.93 40.63
CA PHE A 10 -11.32 -2.27 40.77
C PHE A 10 -11.46 -1.17 39.71
N LYS A 11 -12.55 -1.19 38.93
CA LYS A 11 -12.94 -0.07 38.08
C LYS A 11 -13.78 0.89 38.90
N LEU A 12 -13.27 2.10 39.12
CA LEU A 12 -13.99 3.11 39.89
C LEU A 12 -15.14 3.69 39.06
N PRO A 13 -16.34 3.85 39.63
CA PRO A 13 -17.45 4.53 38.94
C PRO A 13 -17.03 5.90 38.45
N GLN A 14 -17.43 6.25 37.23
CA GLN A 14 -17.20 7.58 36.68
C GLN A 14 -18.18 8.56 37.36
N LYS A 15 -17.63 9.60 38.00
CA LYS A 15 -18.41 10.73 38.53
C LYS A 15 -18.01 11.95 37.74
N GLU A 16 -18.91 12.41 36.87
CA GLU A 16 -18.74 13.66 36.16
C GLU A 16 -19.15 14.82 37.07
N ASP A 17 -18.35 15.88 37.14
CA ASP A 17 -18.89 17.17 37.59
C ASP A 17 -19.77 17.70 36.45
N GLY A 18 -21.00 18.12 36.76
CA GLY A 18 -21.98 18.57 35.77
C GLY A 18 -21.61 19.85 35.01
N GLU A 19 -20.42 20.41 35.28
CA GLU A 19 -19.92 21.65 34.68
C GLU A 19 -18.99 21.33 33.49
N LYS A 20 -19.19 22.02 32.36
CA LYS A 20 -18.26 21.90 31.23
C LYS A 20 -16.94 22.57 31.63
N GLY A 21 -15.81 21.88 31.47
CA GLY A 21 -14.48 22.38 31.87
C GLY A 21 -14.00 23.61 31.09
N MET A 22 -12.88 24.19 31.54
CA MET A 22 -12.16 25.25 30.82
C MET A 22 -11.18 24.64 29.81
N LEU A 23 -11.08 25.25 28.63
CA LEU A 23 -10.16 24.83 27.57
C LEU A 23 -9.23 25.97 27.17
N ILE A 24 -7.93 25.68 27.11
CA ILE A 24 -6.96 26.53 26.42
C ILE A 24 -6.35 25.72 25.28
N SER A 25 -6.52 26.19 24.06
CA SER A 25 -5.95 25.54 22.88
C SER A 25 -4.77 26.35 22.35
N ILE A 26 -3.62 25.69 22.24
CA ILE A 26 -2.38 26.25 21.73
C ILE A 26 -2.16 25.67 20.34
N LEU A 27 -2.28 26.51 19.31
CA LEU A 27 -2.36 26.09 17.92
C LEU A 27 -1.19 26.66 17.12
N ASP A 28 -0.40 25.78 16.54
CA ASP A 28 0.67 26.12 15.61
C ASP A 28 0.07 26.71 14.32
N CYS A 29 0.48 27.93 13.97
CA CYS A 29 0.12 28.60 12.72
C CYS A 29 1.34 28.90 11.84
N SER A 30 2.43 28.13 11.99
CA SER A 30 3.60 28.17 11.12
C SER A 30 3.28 27.84 9.66
N GLY A 31 4.23 28.14 8.77
CA GLY A 31 4.05 27.92 7.33
C GLY A 31 3.73 26.47 6.93
N SER A 32 4.25 25.48 7.66
CA SER A 32 3.98 24.05 7.43
C SER A 32 2.52 23.68 7.70
N MET A 33 1.91 24.30 8.71
CA MET A 33 0.50 24.09 9.09
C MET A 33 -0.49 24.60 8.04
N SER A 34 -0.05 25.38 7.04
CA SER A 34 -0.93 25.96 6.01
C SER A 34 -1.82 24.93 5.30
N SER A 35 -1.31 23.73 5.05
CA SER A 35 -2.05 22.64 4.39
C SER A 35 -3.05 21.92 5.29
N TYR A 36 -2.95 22.12 6.61
CA TYR A 36 -3.75 21.42 7.63
C TYR A 36 -4.68 22.36 8.40
N TRP A 37 -4.40 23.66 8.40
CA TRP A 37 -5.07 24.67 9.20
C TRP A 37 -6.59 24.70 9.00
N LYS A 38 -7.06 24.48 7.76
CA LYS A 38 -8.50 24.38 7.48
C LYS A 38 -9.17 23.35 8.40
N TYR A 39 -8.59 22.17 8.56
CA TYR A 39 -9.13 21.09 9.38
C TYR A 39 -9.01 21.41 10.87
N VAL A 40 -7.84 21.89 11.29
CA VAL A 40 -7.62 22.35 12.68
C VAL A 40 -8.67 23.39 13.06
N SER A 41 -8.95 24.36 12.19
CA SER A 41 -9.93 25.42 12.44
C SER A 41 -11.36 24.89 12.60
N ILE A 42 -11.75 23.91 11.79
CA ILE A 42 -13.09 23.31 11.85
C ILE A 42 -13.26 22.57 13.17
N TYR A 43 -12.39 21.60 13.46
CA TYR A 43 -12.60 20.70 14.60
C TYR A 43 -12.22 21.32 15.94
N GLN A 44 -11.30 22.29 15.97
CA GLN A 44 -11.09 23.11 17.15
C GLN A 44 -12.35 23.89 17.52
N ASN A 45 -13.01 24.53 16.54
CA ASN A 45 -14.26 25.25 16.81
C ASN A 45 -15.37 24.30 17.31
N GLU A 46 -15.34 23.02 16.94
CA GLU A 46 -16.23 22.00 17.50
C GLU A 46 -15.89 21.63 18.95
N LEU A 47 -14.60 21.49 19.28
CA LEU A 47 -14.14 21.30 20.66
C LEU A 47 -14.60 22.45 21.57
N MET A 48 -14.48 23.69 21.11
CA MET A 48 -14.88 24.88 21.88
C MET A 48 -16.35 24.81 22.33
N LYS A 49 -17.25 24.30 21.49
CA LYS A 49 -18.69 24.16 21.80
C LYS A 49 -18.97 23.21 22.97
N LYS A 50 -18.01 22.32 23.29
CA LYS A 50 -18.11 21.33 24.38
C LYS A 50 -17.67 21.89 25.74
N THR A 51 -17.22 23.14 25.81
CA THR A 51 -16.59 23.74 27.02
C THR A 51 -17.38 24.95 27.52
N THR A 52 -17.19 25.37 28.78
CA THR A 52 -17.84 26.59 29.32
C THR A 52 -17.09 27.85 28.89
N MET A 53 -15.76 27.77 28.89
CA MET A 53 -14.87 28.83 28.45
C MET A 53 -13.73 28.21 27.66
N SER A 54 -13.50 28.74 26.45
CA SER A 54 -12.35 28.39 25.63
C SER A 54 -11.51 29.62 25.32
N ILE A 55 -10.20 29.48 25.39
CA ILE A 55 -9.23 30.48 24.93
C ILE A 55 -8.35 29.84 23.88
N VAL A 56 -8.10 30.55 22.79
CA VAL A 56 -7.21 30.08 21.73
C VAL A 56 -5.97 30.96 21.70
N ILE A 57 -4.81 30.31 21.77
CA ILE A 57 -3.50 30.90 21.61
C ILE A 57 -2.94 30.36 20.30
N THR A 58 -2.77 31.22 19.30
CA THR A 58 -2.10 30.84 18.04
C THR A 58 -0.66 31.32 18.08
N PHE A 59 0.27 30.53 17.55
CA PHE A 59 1.68 30.88 17.58
C PHE A 59 2.43 30.51 16.29
N ASP A 60 3.33 31.40 15.91
CA ASP A 60 4.37 31.19 14.90
C ASP A 60 5.72 31.70 15.46
N THR A 61 6.36 32.71 14.86
CA THR A 61 7.40 33.53 15.51
C THR A 61 6.85 34.52 16.54
N SER A 62 5.53 34.70 16.58
CA SER A 62 4.81 35.61 17.46
C SER A 62 3.59 34.89 18.04
N VAL A 63 3.02 35.45 19.11
CA VAL A 63 1.84 34.85 19.77
C VAL A 63 0.66 35.79 19.68
N LYS A 64 -0.50 35.24 19.35
CA LYS A 64 -1.78 35.92 19.38
C LYS A 64 -2.74 35.17 20.28
N VAL A 65 -3.24 35.85 21.30
CA VAL A 65 -4.29 35.32 22.19
C VAL A 65 -5.63 35.89 21.75
N LEU A 66 -6.57 35.02 21.41
CA LEU A 66 -7.92 35.40 21.00
C LEU A 66 -8.81 35.70 22.21
N GLN A 67 -9.93 36.39 21.98
CA GLN A 67 -10.91 36.64 23.03
C GLN A 67 -11.58 35.32 23.47
N PRO A 68 -12.11 35.25 24.71
CA PRO A 68 -12.83 34.08 25.17
C PRO A 68 -13.95 33.68 24.21
N ASN A 69 -14.01 32.39 23.88
CA ASN A 69 -14.98 31.78 22.99
C ASN A 69 -14.95 32.34 21.55
N GLU A 70 -13.91 33.09 21.17
CA GLU A 70 -13.70 33.55 19.80
C GLU A 70 -13.19 32.37 18.94
N GLY A 71 -13.99 31.98 17.95
CA GLY A 71 -13.63 30.91 17.01
C GLY A 71 -12.54 31.32 16.03
N ILE A 72 -11.94 30.32 15.38
CA ILE A 72 -10.89 30.52 14.37
C ILE A 72 -11.41 30.28 12.95
N THR A 73 -10.90 31.05 11.99
CA THR A 73 -11.25 30.92 10.57
C THR A 73 -10.27 30.00 9.83
N PRO A 74 -10.66 29.43 8.68
CA PRO A 74 -9.77 28.63 7.84
C PRO A 74 -8.60 29.40 7.21
N ASN A 75 -8.52 30.72 7.37
CA ASN A 75 -7.45 31.54 6.80
C ASN A 75 -6.31 31.73 7.81
N ILE A 76 -5.28 30.89 7.72
CA ILE A 76 -4.12 30.89 8.64
C ILE A 76 -3.43 32.25 8.77
N ASN A 77 -3.40 33.04 7.68
CA ASN A 77 -2.74 34.34 7.62
C ASN A 77 -3.32 35.39 8.58
N GLN A 78 -4.50 35.15 9.16
CA GLN A 78 -5.09 36.02 10.19
C GLN A 78 -4.48 35.79 11.59
N TYR A 79 -3.76 34.68 11.74
CA TYR A 79 -3.25 34.17 13.02
C TYR A 79 -1.72 34.05 13.03
N GLY A 80 -1.09 33.93 11.86
CA GLY A 80 0.37 33.85 11.68
C GLY A 80 0.76 33.41 10.27
N GLY A 81 1.94 32.82 10.13
CA GLY A 81 2.45 32.23 8.89
C GLY A 81 3.99 32.15 8.82
N GLY A 82 4.69 32.41 9.93
CA GLY A 82 6.15 32.39 10.05
C GLY A 82 6.72 31.02 10.47
N GLY A 83 7.82 31.08 11.25
CA GLY A 83 8.45 29.91 11.88
C GLY A 83 7.69 29.41 13.11
N THR A 84 8.32 28.56 13.92
CA THR A 84 7.68 27.90 15.07
C THR A 84 8.42 28.27 16.35
N ASP A 85 7.80 29.06 17.24
CA ASP A 85 8.35 29.43 18.56
C ASP A 85 7.45 28.92 19.70
N ILE A 86 7.80 27.71 20.17
CA ILE A 86 7.05 27.00 21.21
C ILE A 86 7.21 27.74 22.54
N THR A 87 8.40 28.22 22.87
CA THR A 87 8.67 28.93 24.13
C THR A 87 7.70 30.10 24.35
N CYS A 88 7.53 30.94 23.34
CA CYS A 88 6.63 32.11 23.45
C CYS A 88 5.18 31.70 23.67
N ALA A 89 4.71 30.63 23.01
CA ALA A 89 3.34 30.13 23.16
C ALA A 89 3.03 29.71 24.61
N PHE A 90 3.97 29.04 25.26
CA PHE A 90 3.82 28.58 26.65
C PHE A 90 4.02 29.68 27.70
N ILE A 91 4.85 30.70 27.41
CA ILE A 91 4.88 31.92 28.24
C ILE A 91 3.53 32.63 28.18
N ALA A 92 2.88 32.67 27.01
CA ALA A 92 1.54 33.23 26.89
C ALA A 92 0.48 32.39 27.63
N LEU A 93 0.58 31.06 27.58
CA LEU A 93 -0.25 30.16 28.40
C LEU A 93 -0.16 30.52 29.89
N ASN A 94 1.06 30.63 30.43
CA ASN A 94 1.27 30.98 31.84
C ASN A 94 0.62 32.32 32.21
N LYS A 95 0.84 33.35 31.38
CA LYS A 95 0.23 34.67 31.56
C LYS A 95 -1.30 34.62 31.51
N GLU A 96 -1.89 33.79 30.66
CA GLU A 96 -3.34 33.64 30.57
C GLU A 96 -3.94 32.95 31.79
N ILE A 97 -3.28 31.89 32.28
CA ILE A 97 -3.68 31.19 33.51
C ILE A 97 -3.63 32.17 34.69
N GLU A 98 -2.54 32.93 34.84
CA GLU A 98 -2.39 33.94 35.90
C GLU A 98 -3.41 35.08 35.78
N ARG A 99 -3.53 35.68 34.59
CA ARG A 99 -4.43 36.81 34.30
C ARG A 99 -5.87 36.49 34.68
N ARG A 100 -6.29 35.25 34.44
CA ARG A 100 -7.66 34.77 34.68
C ARG A 100 -7.83 34.08 36.02
N LYS A 101 -6.75 33.97 36.80
CA LYS A 101 -6.73 33.31 38.12
C LYS A 101 -7.28 31.88 38.04
N ILE A 102 -6.92 31.15 36.98
CA ILE A 102 -7.32 29.75 36.82
C ILE A 102 -6.51 28.93 37.82
N THR A 103 -7.21 28.27 38.75
CA THR A 103 -6.60 27.53 39.86
C THR A 103 -6.91 26.03 39.82
N SER A 104 -7.99 25.61 39.15
CA SER A 104 -8.32 24.21 38.93
C SER A 104 -9.01 23.94 37.59
N ASP A 105 -9.13 22.66 37.22
CA ASP A 105 -10.02 22.11 36.17
C ASP A 105 -9.81 22.72 34.78
N LEU A 106 -8.55 22.73 34.36
CA LEU A 106 -8.11 23.24 33.07
C LEU A 106 -7.71 22.10 32.14
N THR A 107 -8.24 22.10 30.92
CA THR A 107 -7.70 21.27 29.84
C THR A 107 -6.91 22.13 28.87
N VAL A 108 -5.67 21.73 28.58
CA VAL A 108 -4.81 22.36 27.57
C VAL A 108 -4.66 21.41 26.40
N VAL A 109 -4.97 21.87 25.19
CA VAL A 109 -4.77 21.11 23.94
C VAL A 109 -3.69 21.79 23.12
N PHE A 110 -2.57 21.10 22.88
CA PHE A 110 -1.46 21.58 22.07
C PHE A 110 -1.45 20.89 20.71
N VAL A 111 -1.49 21.66 19.61
CA VAL A 111 -1.53 21.16 18.24
C VAL A 111 -0.34 21.71 17.44
N SER A 112 0.46 20.85 16.82
CA SER A 112 1.62 21.24 16.00
C SER A 112 2.00 20.17 14.96
N ASP A 113 2.65 20.58 13.86
CA ASP A 113 3.21 19.70 12.83
C ASP A 113 4.75 19.76 12.69
N GLY A 114 5.43 20.57 13.50
CA GLY A 114 6.83 20.92 13.28
C GLY A 114 7.61 21.27 14.54
N GLN A 115 8.93 21.09 14.49
CA GLN A 115 9.84 21.54 15.54
C GLN A 115 10.08 23.06 15.49
N GLY A 116 10.32 23.66 16.64
CA GLY A 116 10.53 25.09 16.82
C GLY A 116 11.49 25.43 17.95
N SER A 117 11.71 26.73 18.21
CA SER A 117 12.50 27.15 19.38
C SER A 117 11.81 26.72 20.68
N TYR A 118 12.58 26.08 21.56
CA TYR A 118 12.11 25.56 22.84
C TYR A 118 13.17 25.77 23.93
N ASP A 119 12.78 26.46 25.01
CA ASP A 119 13.57 26.67 26.22
C ASP A 119 12.70 26.38 27.44
N GLU A 120 12.87 25.17 27.99
CA GLU A 120 12.13 24.71 29.18
C GLU A 120 12.34 25.60 30.40
N ASN A 121 13.54 26.17 30.58
CA ASN A 121 13.85 26.98 31.76
C ASN A 121 13.10 28.31 31.73
N GLN A 122 12.95 28.91 30.57
CA GLN A 122 12.14 30.12 30.40
C GLN A 122 10.67 29.85 30.64
N ILE A 123 10.14 28.70 30.20
CA ILE A 123 8.74 28.32 30.43
C ILE A 123 8.46 28.09 31.92
N LYS A 124 9.41 27.48 32.65
CA LYS A 124 9.29 27.26 34.11
C LYS A 124 9.29 28.56 34.92
N GLN A 125 9.95 29.61 34.43
CA GLN A 125 9.97 30.91 35.09
C GLN A 125 8.58 31.56 35.02
N GLY A 126 7.87 31.55 36.15
CA GLY A 126 6.50 32.09 36.22
C GLY A 126 5.42 31.09 35.79
N MET A 127 5.67 29.78 35.92
CA MET A 127 4.63 28.77 35.69
C MET A 127 3.63 28.75 36.86
N PRO A 128 2.34 29.01 36.63
CA PRO A 128 1.32 28.97 37.67
C PRO A 128 1.00 27.53 38.11
N LYS A 129 0.57 27.38 39.37
CA LYS A 129 0.05 26.10 39.88
C LYS A 129 -1.44 25.98 39.54
N VAL A 130 -1.80 24.91 38.87
CA VAL A 130 -3.19 24.57 38.53
C VAL A 130 -3.46 23.13 38.95
N ASP A 131 -4.46 22.94 39.79
CA ASP A 131 -4.92 21.62 40.19
C ASP A 131 -5.77 21.00 39.06
N ASN A 132 -5.65 19.69 38.83
CA ASN A 132 -6.39 18.99 37.77
C ASN A 132 -6.17 19.56 36.34
N LEU A 133 -4.92 19.87 35.96
CA LEU A 133 -4.61 20.29 34.60
C LEU A 133 -4.42 19.09 33.67
N ASN A 134 -5.31 18.92 32.70
CA ASN A 134 -5.21 17.90 31.66
C ASN A 134 -4.47 18.46 30.44
N PHE A 135 -3.23 18.02 30.21
CA PHE A 135 -2.44 18.43 29.04
C PHE A 135 -2.48 17.39 27.91
N ILE A 136 -3.05 17.72 26.75
CA ILE A 136 -3.25 16.81 25.61
C ILE A 136 -2.47 17.33 24.40
N CYS A 137 -1.70 16.46 23.74
CA CYS A 137 -1.00 16.81 22.50
C CYS A 137 -1.69 16.19 21.29
N VAL A 138 -1.82 16.96 20.21
CA VAL A 138 -2.27 16.50 18.89
C VAL A 138 -1.16 16.78 17.88
N GLY A 139 -0.47 15.72 17.46
CA GLY A 139 0.58 15.79 16.47
C GLY A 139 0.06 15.61 15.05
N VAL A 140 0.49 16.48 14.15
CA VAL A 140 0.10 16.46 12.74
C VAL A 140 1.29 16.04 11.88
N GLY A 141 1.16 14.93 11.15
CA GLY A 141 2.22 14.43 10.28
C GLY A 141 3.47 13.95 11.02
N ASN A 142 4.56 13.78 10.27
CA ASN A 142 5.82 13.20 10.77
C ASN A 142 6.78 14.22 11.40
N GLY A 143 6.48 15.53 11.28
CA GLY A 143 7.32 16.60 11.82
C GLY A 143 7.00 17.00 13.27
N PHE A 144 6.00 16.36 13.87
CA PHE A 144 5.54 16.66 15.23
C PHE A 144 6.68 16.54 16.26
N PRO A 145 6.87 17.56 17.14
CA PRO A 145 7.97 17.58 18.09
C PRO A 145 7.64 16.72 19.33
N THR A 146 7.73 15.40 19.18
CA THR A 146 7.32 14.43 20.20
C THR A 146 8.02 14.63 21.54
N HIS A 147 9.35 14.71 21.56
CA HIS A 147 10.12 14.87 22.80
C HIS A 147 9.81 16.18 23.54
N ILE A 148 9.68 17.29 22.80
CA ILE A 148 9.31 18.59 23.36
C ILE A 148 7.88 18.54 23.93
N SER A 149 6.95 17.95 23.18
CA SER A 149 5.55 17.83 23.59
C SER A 149 5.40 16.99 24.84
N MET A 150 6.17 15.91 24.97
CA MET A 150 6.16 15.08 26.17
C MET A 150 6.84 15.77 27.36
N SER A 151 7.89 16.55 27.12
CA SER A 151 8.52 17.39 28.16
C SER A 151 7.53 18.42 28.71
N LEU A 152 6.82 19.11 27.82
CA LEU A 152 5.74 20.04 28.17
C LEU A 152 4.60 19.35 28.93
N ARG A 153 4.15 18.18 28.47
CA ARG A 153 3.15 17.40 29.20
C ARG A 153 3.63 17.08 30.61
N ALA A 154 4.88 16.65 30.77
CA ALA A 154 5.43 16.33 32.08
C ALA A 154 5.58 17.54 33.01
N LEU A 155 5.55 18.77 32.48
CA LEU A 155 5.58 20.01 33.26
C LEU A 155 4.17 20.44 33.68
N TYR A 156 3.20 20.36 32.78
CA TYR A 156 1.86 20.92 33.00
C TYR A 156 0.82 19.91 33.48
N HIS A 157 0.92 18.63 33.11
CA HIS A 157 -0.14 17.66 33.38
C HIS A 157 -0.19 17.28 34.88
N THR A 158 -1.21 17.77 35.58
CA THR A 158 -1.50 17.43 37.00
C THR A 158 -2.84 16.70 37.16
N GLY A 159 -3.57 16.51 36.05
CA GLY A 159 -4.88 15.88 36.00
C GLY A 159 -4.84 14.34 35.90
N ASN A 160 -5.82 13.79 35.19
CA ASN A 160 -6.02 12.35 35.13
C ASN A 160 -4.96 11.67 34.24
N LEU A 161 -4.13 10.85 34.86
CA LEU A 161 -3.09 10.06 34.19
C LEU A 161 -3.62 9.07 33.15
N SER A 162 -4.92 8.74 33.17
CA SER A 162 -5.54 7.87 32.16
C SER A 162 -5.80 8.56 30.82
N ILE A 163 -5.55 9.87 30.73
CA ILE A 163 -5.71 10.62 29.49
C ILE A 163 -4.53 10.34 28.57
N PRO A 164 -4.76 9.88 27.32
CA PRO A 164 -3.69 9.66 26.35
C PRO A 164 -2.73 10.86 26.23
N PRO A 165 -1.41 10.62 26.15
CA PRO A 165 -0.42 11.69 26.06
C PRO A 165 -0.41 12.38 24.71
N VAL A 166 -0.68 11.64 23.63
CA VAL A 166 -0.61 12.14 22.26
C VAL A 166 -1.65 11.49 21.36
N PHE A 167 -2.27 12.30 20.50
CA PHE A 167 -3.09 11.89 19.36
C PHE A 167 -2.33 12.23 18.09
N ILE A 168 -2.21 11.28 17.15
CA ILE A 168 -1.40 11.48 15.92
C ILE A 168 -2.26 11.41 14.67
N VAL A 169 -2.35 12.55 13.98
CA VAL A 169 -2.94 12.68 12.66
C VAL A 169 -1.91 12.24 11.62
N ALA A 170 -2.02 10.99 11.17
CA ALA A 170 -1.09 10.40 10.22
C ALA A 170 -1.36 10.91 8.80
N VAL A 171 -0.53 11.81 8.30
CA VAL A 171 -0.64 12.34 6.92
C VAL A 171 0.22 11.49 5.98
N GLN A 172 -0.39 10.86 4.98
CA GLN A 172 0.31 10.13 3.91
C GLN A 172 0.43 10.98 2.64
N GLU A 173 1.61 11.01 2.02
CA GLU A 173 1.91 11.94 0.90
C GLU A 173 1.39 11.49 -0.48
N GLN A 174 0.96 10.24 -0.66
CA GLN A 174 0.83 9.63 -2.01
C GLN A 174 -0.59 9.45 -2.57
N GLN A 175 -1.62 10.15 -2.06
CA GLN A 175 -3.00 10.02 -2.58
C GLN A 175 -3.39 11.11 -3.58
N ALA A 176 -4.22 10.76 -4.57
CA ALA A 176 -4.78 11.69 -5.55
C ALA A 176 -5.53 12.86 -4.88
N VAL A 177 -5.45 14.07 -5.43
CA VAL A 177 -5.87 15.34 -4.77
C VAL A 177 -7.31 15.33 -4.25
N LYS A 178 -8.26 14.68 -4.94
CA LYS A 178 -9.67 14.59 -4.47
C LYS A 178 -9.86 13.63 -3.30
N SER A 179 -9.16 12.50 -3.26
CA SER A 179 -9.25 11.57 -2.12
C SER A 179 -8.48 12.08 -0.90
N ARG A 180 -7.47 12.94 -1.11
CA ARG A 180 -6.68 13.54 -0.03
C ARG A 180 -7.50 14.46 0.87
N GLU A 181 -8.36 15.32 0.30
CA GLU A 181 -9.14 16.27 1.11
C GLU A 181 -10.14 15.56 2.04
N GLU A 182 -10.86 14.56 1.52
CA GLU A 182 -11.81 13.73 2.27
C GLU A 182 -11.09 12.85 3.31
N TYR A 183 -9.89 12.36 2.99
CA TYR A 183 -9.06 11.62 3.92
C TYR A 183 -8.62 12.50 5.10
N LEU A 184 -8.08 13.69 4.82
CA LEU A 184 -7.66 14.64 5.85
C LEU A 184 -8.84 15.07 6.73
N ASP A 185 -9.99 15.38 6.15
CA ASP A 185 -11.22 15.71 6.90
C ASP A 185 -11.55 14.59 7.91
N SER A 186 -11.61 13.35 7.43
CA SER A 186 -11.94 12.19 8.27
C SER A 186 -10.95 11.98 9.41
N ILE A 187 -9.63 11.99 9.15
CA ILE A 187 -8.65 11.69 10.20
C ILE A 187 -8.59 12.81 11.25
N PHE A 188 -8.75 14.08 10.83
CA PHE A 188 -8.79 15.19 11.78
C PHE A 188 -10.06 15.14 12.62
N ARG A 189 -11.22 14.81 12.03
CA ARG A 189 -12.47 14.60 12.76
C ARG A 189 -12.31 13.54 13.84
N ASP A 190 -11.83 12.37 13.47
CA ASP A 190 -11.76 11.21 14.38
C ASP A 190 -10.84 11.48 15.59
N GLU A 191 -9.67 12.09 15.36
CA GLU A 191 -8.74 12.41 16.46
C GLU A 191 -9.28 13.54 17.36
N PHE A 192 -9.87 14.60 16.79
CA PHE A 192 -10.47 15.68 17.59
C PHE A 192 -11.75 15.25 18.31
N GLU A 193 -12.55 14.35 17.74
CA GLU A 193 -13.70 13.76 18.46
C GLU A 193 -13.23 12.96 19.67
N SER A 194 -12.14 12.20 19.53
CA SER A 194 -11.50 11.46 20.63
C SER A 194 -11.00 12.40 21.73
N VAL A 195 -10.37 13.52 21.37
CA VAL A 195 -10.00 14.59 22.31
C VAL A 195 -11.25 15.19 22.97
N GLY A 196 -12.32 15.41 22.21
CA GLY A 196 -13.57 15.95 22.71
C GLY A 196 -14.26 15.06 23.77
N ALA A 197 -14.10 13.75 23.68
CA ALA A 197 -14.66 12.80 24.65
C ALA A 197 -13.96 12.88 26.03
N ILE A 198 -12.73 13.38 26.09
CA ILE A 198 -11.92 13.48 27.31
C ILE A 198 -11.82 14.91 27.88
N LEU A 199 -12.54 15.88 27.30
CA LEU A 199 -12.58 17.28 27.78
C LEU A 199 -13.36 17.47 29.09
N LYS A 200 -14.18 16.50 29.50
CA LYS A 200 -14.93 16.60 30.76
C LYS A 200 -14.00 16.38 31.96
N PRO A 201 -13.90 17.33 32.91
CA PRO A 201 -13.15 17.12 34.13
C PRO A 201 -13.67 15.89 34.87
N ARG A 202 -12.75 15.03 35.31
CA ARG A 202 -13.08 13.96 36.24
C ARG A 202 -12.81 14.45 37.65
N LYS A 203 -13.62 14.01 38.60
CA LYS A 203 -13.43 14.33 40.01
C LYS A 203 -12.47 13.36 40.70
N GLN A 204 -11.61 13.86 41.59
CA GLN A 204 -10.90 13.03 42.56
C GLN A 204 -11.84 12.65 43.70
N CYS A 205 -11.85 11.38 44.04
CA CYS A 205 -12.72 10.78 45.02
C CYS A 205 -11.89 10.12 46.11
N GLN A 206 -12.41 10.11 47.34
CA GLN A 206 -11.75 9.47 48.47
C GLN A 206 -11.87 7.95 48.34
N THR A 207 -10.78 7.25 48.62
CA THR A 207 -10.75 5.79 48.62
C THR A 207 -9.95 5.21 49.77
N THR A 208 -10.25 3.96 50.14
CA THR A 208 -9.36 3.14 50.97
C THR A 208 -7.98 3.05 50.32
N PRO A 209 -6.86 3.03 51.07
CA PRO A 209 -5.51 3.02 50.48
C PRO A 209 -5.33 1.96 49.39
N CYS A 210 -5.12 2.40 48.14
CA CYS A 210 -5.01 1.52 46.97
C CYS A 210 -3.81 1.87 46.09
N LEU A 211 -3.43 0.96 45.19
CA LEU A 211 -2.33 1.09 44.25
C LEU A 211 -2.84 1.63 42.92
N CYS A 212 -2.29 2.75 42.44
CA CYS A 212 -2.63 3.27 41.10
C CYS A 212 -1.97 2.42 39.99
N PHE A 213 -0.79 1.86 40.26
CA PHE A 213 -0.06 0.97 39.36
C PHE A 213 0.47 -0.24 40.13
N PRO A 214 0.69 -1.39 39.47
CA PRO A 214 1.18 -2.59 40.16
C PRO A 214 2.61 -2.42 40.73
N TRP A 215 3.39 -1.47 40.20
CA TRP A 215 4.74 -1.13 40.71
C TRP A 215 4.76 0.04 41.70
N SER A 216 3.60 0.63 42.06
CA SER A 216 3.55 1.73 43.02
C SER A 216 3.92 1.26 44.43
N GLN A 217 4.87 1.94 45.08
CA GLN A 217 5.24 1.65 46.48
C GLN A 217 4.31 2.36 47.48
N GLU A 218 3.76 3.51 47.10
CA GLU A 218 2.85 4.30 47.93
C GLU A 218 1.39 4.01 47.57
N LYS A 219 0.55 3.88 48.60
CA LYS A 219 -0.90 3.72 48.43
C LYS A 219 -1.57 5.10 48.38
N ALA A 220 -2.41 5.33 47.38
CA ALA A 220 -3.22 6.53 47.24
C ALA A 220 -4.55 6.42 47.99
N THR A 221 -4.96 7.51 48.64
CA THR A 221 -6.29 7.67 49.26
C THR A 221 -7.21 8.61 48.48
N MET A 222 -6.68 9.25 47.44
CA MET A 222 -7.39 10.13 46.52
C MET A 222 -7.11 9.68 45.10
N VAL A 223 -8.15 9.32 44.35
CA VAL A 223 -8.04 8.71 43.02
C VAL A 223 -9.08 9.29 42.06
N TRP A 224 -8.75 9.35 40.78
CA TRP A 224 -9.67 9.87 39.76
C TRP A 224 -10.82 8.89 39.49
N SER A 225 -12.06 9.38 39.50
CA SER A 225 -13.22 8.60 39.08
C SER A 225 -13.05 8.02 37.67
N GLY A 226 -13.60 6.84 37.41
CA GLY A 226 -13.42 6.13 36.13
C GLY A 226 -12.03 5.50 35.93
N SER A 227 -11.13 5.55 36.91
CA SER A 227 -9.81 4.93 36.83
C SER A 227 -9.80 3.49 37.34
N TRP A 228 -8.74 2.77 37.00
CA TRP A 228 -8.43 1.47 37.56
C TRP A 228 -7.50 1.60 38.76
N VAL A 229 -7.77 0.84 39.83
CA VAL A 229 -6.92 0.76 41.02
C VAL A 229 -6.74 -0.68 41.47
N GLY A 230 -5.62 -0.99 42.10
CA GLY A 230 -5.31 -2.28 42.73
C GLY A 230 -5.44 -2.22 44.25
N SER A 231 -5.94 -3.26 44.90
CA SER A 231 -5.86 -3.44 46.36
C SER A 231 -5.64 -4.90 46.70
N HIS A 232 -5.02 -5.17 47.85
CA HIS A 232 -4.93 -6.53 48.38
C HIS A 232 -6.24 -6.98 49.05
N ASP A 233 -7.13 -6.03 49.36
CA ASP A 233 -8.44 -6.31 49.92
C ASP A 233 -9.41 -6.80 48.82
N HIS A 234 -10.45 -7.55 49.20
CA HIS A 234 -11.50 -7.99 48.26
C HIS A 234 -12.52 -6.89 47.94
N GLU A 235 -12.59 -5.88 48.78
CA GLU A 235 -13.45 -4.71 48.64
C GLU A 235 -12.71 -3.43 48.99
N ILE A 236 -13.07 -2.34 48.34
CA ILE A 236 -12.58 -1.00 48.66
C ILE A 236 -13.76 -0.06 48.91
N VAL A 237 -13.56 0.97 49.72
CA VAL A 237 -14.52 2.06 49.87
C VAL A 237 -14.13 3.17 48.91
N PHE A 238 -15.09 3.68 48.15
CA PHE A 238 -14.95 4.80 47.21
C PHE A 238 -16.07 5.81 47.45
N ASP A 239 -15.73 6.99 47.98
CA ASP A 239 -16.69 8.00 48.43
C ASP A 239 -17.84 7.43 49.29
N GLY A 240 -17.49 6.57 50.25
CA GLY A 240 -18.47 5.92 51.15
C GLY A 240 -19.24 4.74 50.54
N VAL A 241 -19.02 4.40 49.28
CA VAL A 241 -19.63 3.23 48.61
C VAL A 241 -18.64 2.07 48.58
N VAL A 242 -19.06 0.88 49.01
CA VAL A 242 -18.25 -0.33 48.91
C VAL A 242 -18.27 -0.85 47.48
N ILE A 243 -17.08 -1.02 46.89
CA ILE A 243 -16.86 -1.59 45.55
C ILE A 243 -16.17 -2.93 45.70
N GLN A 244 -16.69 -3.93 45.00
CA GLN A 244 -16.12 -5.29 44.94
C GLN A 244 -15.09 -5.40 43.81
N ALA A 245 -14.14 -6.31 43.97
CA ALA A 245 -13.13 -6.59 42.95
C ALA A 245 -13.79 -6.95 41.60
N SER A 246 -13.24 -6.42 40.52
CA SER A 246 -13.70 -6.74 39.17
C SER A 246 -13.15 -8.10 38.74
N ASN A 247 -14.00 -8.96 38.19
CA ASN A 247 -13.54 -10.20 37.56
C ASN A 247 -12.75 -9.85 36.28
N PRO A 248 -11.55 -10.43 36.07
CA PRO A 248 -10.72 -10.10 34.92
C PRO A 248 -11.40 -10.56 33.62
N SER A 249 -11.89 -9.61 32.83
CA SER A 249 -12.27 -9.82 31.44
C SER A 249 -11.15 -9.37 30.51
N GLU A 250 -11.12 -9.89 29.28
CA GLU A 250 -10.07 -9.53 28.32
C GLU A 250 -10.05 -8.02 28.01
N LEU A 251 -11.23 -7.40 27.89
CA LEU A 251 -11.38 -5.95 27.71
C LEU A 251 -10.82 -5.15 28.91
N MET A 252 -11.04 -5.64 30.13
CA MET A 252 -10.47 -5.04 31.33
C MET A 252 -8.94 -5.15 31.34
N ILE A 253 -8.39 -6.31 30.98
CA ILE A 253 -6.93 -6.50 30.90
C ILE A 253 -6.34 -5.57 29.85
N LEU A 254 -7.01 -5.38 28.72
CA LEU A 254 -6.57 -4.45 27.69
C LEU A 254 -6.53 -3.00 28.19
N GLU A 255 -7.58 -2.54 28.88
CA GLU A 255 -7.64 -1.20 29.45
C GLU A 255 -6.51 -0.99 30.47
N LEU A 256 -6.29 -1.97 31.36
CA LEU A 256 -5.20 -1.97 32.34
C LEU A 256 -3.83 -1.95 31.66
N ALA A 257 -3.60 -2.81 30.67
CA ALA A 257 -2.35 -2.91 29.93
C ALA A 257 -2.03 -1.61 29.18
N SER A 258 -3.04 -1.00 28.54
CA SER A 258 -2.91 0.29 27.84
C SER A 258 -2.56 1.39 28.84
N TYR A 259 -3.24 1.43 29.98
CA TYR A 259 -3.00 2.40 31.04
C TYR A 259 -1.60 2.29 31.64
N TRP A 260 -1.15 1.06 31.90
CA TRP A 260 0.19 0.79 32.42
C TRP A 260 1.28 1.13 31.42
N LEU A 261 1.12 0.72 30.15
CA LEU A 261 2.08 1.01 29.10
C LEU A 261 2.24 2.52 28.90
N GLN A 262 1.14 3.29 28.87
CA GLN A 262 1.21 4.76 28.75
C GLN A 262 2.02 5.39 29.89
N ASN A 263 1.84 4.93 31.13
CA ASN A 263 2.58 5.45 32.27
C ASN A 263 4.08 5.08 32.20
N ILE A 264 4.39 3.83 31.84
CA ILE A 264 5.78 3.37 31.64
C ILE A 264 6.45 4.16 30.51
N GLN A 265 5.76 4.40 29.40
CA GLN A 265 6.25 5.21 28.30
C GLN A 265 6.61 6.63 28.76
N LEU A 266 5.75 7.27 29.58
CA LEU A 266 6.03 8.59 30.15
C LEU A 266 7.21 8.59 31.13
N LEU A 267 7.32 7.57 31.99
CA LEU A 267 8.45 7.42 32.91
C LEU A 267 9.77 7.19 32.14
N SER A 268 9.72 6.45 31.01
CA SER A 268 10.89 6.11 30.19
C SER A 268 11.58 7.31 29.55
N LEU A 269 10.90 8.47 29.54
CA LEU A 269 11.45 9.73 29.06
C LEU A 269 12.39 10.41 30.07
N LYS A 270 12.37 9.99 31.35
CA LYS A 270 13.17 10.62 32.41
C LYS A 270 14.14 9.64 33.05
N SER A 271 13.77 8.37 33.13
CA SER A 271 14.56 7.33 33.78
C SER A 271 14.43 6.00 33.05
N LYS A 272 15.31 5.05 33.40
CA LYS A 272 15.10 3.65 33.00
C LYS A 272 13.89 3.09 33.75
N VAL A 273 13.04 2.33 33.05
CA VAL A 273 11.75 1.82 33.55
C VAL A 273 11.67 0.29 33.57
N LYS A 274 12.83 -0.36 33.64
CA LYS A 274 12.95 -1.81 33.50
C LYS A 274 12.19 -2.56 34.58
N GLN A 275 12.29 -2.10 35.83
CA GLN A 275 11.67 -2.76 36.97
C GLN A 275 10.14 -2.62 36.92
N GLU A 276 9.66 -1.42 36.58
CA GLU A 276 8.24 -1.10 36.39
C GLU A 276 7.64 -1.94 35.27
N ALA A 277 8.32 -2.05 34.13
CA ALA A 277 7.89 -2.87 33.01
C ALA A 277 7.87 -4.38 33.34
N GLN A 278 8.83 -4.87 34.12
CA GLN A 278 8.86 -6.26 34.57
C GLN A 278 7.68 -6.59 35.50
N VAL A 279 7.39 -5.71 36.46
CA VAL A 279 6.25 -5.87 37.38
C VAL A 279 4.92 -5.80 36.61
N ALA A 280 4.79 -4.85 35.67
CA ALA A 280 3.61 -4.74 34.81
C ALA A 280 3.36 -5.99 33.98
N LEU A 281 4.42 -6.55 33.38
CA LEU A 281 4.33 -7.74 32.53
C LEU A 281 3.97 -8.99 33.34
N ALA A 282 4.62 -9.20 34.50
CA ALA A 282 4.31 -10.33 35.37
C ALA A 282 2.85 -10.30 35.85
N GLU A 283 2.35 -9.11 36.19
CA GLU A 283 0.98 -8.93 36.63
C GLU A 283 -0.05 -9.09 35.50
N LEU A 284 0.29 -8.65 34.29
CA LEU A 284 -0.53 -8.88 33.09
C LEU A 284 -0.61 -10.36 32.74
N GLU A 285 0.51 -11.08 32.79
CA GLU A 285 0.55 -12.54 32.58
C GLU A 285 -0.30 -13.28 33.63
N ARG A 286 -0.25 -12.84 34.89
CA ARG A 286 -1.11 -13.35 35.97
C ARG A 286 -2.58 -13.15 35.64
N LEU A 287 -3.00 -11.92 35.30
CA LEU A 287 -4.39 -11.62 34.93
C LEU A 287 -4.85 -12.41 33.70
N SER A 288 -4.00 -12.55 32.68
CA SER A 288 -4.31 -13.34 31.49
C SER A 288 -4.46 -14.84 31.79
N ASN A 289 -3.79 -15.36 32.82
CA ASN A 289 -3.93 -16.75 33.25
C ASN A 289 -5.21 -17.00 34.08
N LEU A 290 -5.84 -15.95 34.62
CA LEU A 290 -7.12 -16.03 35.33
C LEU A 290 -8.33 -16.05 34.39
N ILE A 291 -8.18 -15.61 33.15
CA ILE A 291 -9.19 -15.83 32.13
C ILE A 291 -9.24 -17.34 31.87
N PRO A 292 -10.43 -17.98 31.92
CA PRO A 292 -10.58 -19.38 31.53
C PRO A 292 -10.06 -19.54 30.11
N LYS A 293 -8.81 -19.99 29.95
CA LYS A 293 -8.33 -20.49 28.68
C LYS A 293 -9.28 -21.64 28.36
N LEU A 294 -9.93 -21.60 27.20
CA LEU A 294 -10.51 -22.79 26.60
C LEU A 294 -9.37 -23.79 26.47
N GLN A 295 -9.12 -24.57 27.52
CA GLN A 295 -8.20 -25.68 27.55
C GLN A 295 -8.85 -26.79 26.72
N GLY A 296 -8.81 -26.59 25.41
CA GLY A 296 -8.82 -27.67 24.46
C GLY A 296 -7.37 -28.02 24.16
N GLN A 297 -7.03 -29.29 24.29
CA GLN A 297 -6.03 -29.94 23.44
C GLN A 297 -6.10 -29.37 22.00
N LYS A 298 -5.01 -29.39 21.23
CA LYS A 298 -4.97 -29.05 19.79
C LYS A 298 -6.03 -29.87 18.99
N LYS A 299 -7.31 -29.54 19.15
CA LYS A 299 -8.41 -29.94 18.31
C LYS A 299 -8.36 -29.00 17.13
N GLN A 300 -8.42 -29.60 15.97
CA GLN A 300 -8.70 -28.96 14.70
C GLN A 300 -9.79 -27.88 14.88
N LYS A 301 -9.39 -26.60 14.76
CA LYS A 301 -10.29 -25.47 14.96
C LYS A 301 -11.12 -25.25 13.71
N THR A 302 -12.43 -25.19 13.87
CA THR A 302 -13.37 -24.84 12.79
C THR A 302 -13.22 -23.39 12.37
N PHE A 303 -13.77 -23.02 11.22
CA PHE A 303 -13.84 -21.64 10.77
C PHE A 303 -14.53 -20.75 11.80
N ALA A 304 -15.68 -21.17 12.34
CA ALA A 304 -16.42 -20.36 13.31
C ALA A 304 -15.62 -20.14 14.60
N GLN A 305 -14.89 -21.16 15.09
CA GLN A 305 -14.00 -21.01 16.24
C GLN A 305 -12.88 -20.01 15.96
N ARG A 306 -12.30 -20.01 14.75
CA ARG A 306 -11.29 -19.01 14.34
C ARG A 306 -11.86 -17.61 14.20
N VAL A 307 -13.11 -17.47 13.74
CA VAL A 307 -13.83 -16.18 13.71
C VAL A 307 -14.06 -15.66 15.13
N GLN A 308 -14.50 -16.50 16.07
CA GLN A 308 -14.64 -16.13 17.48
C GLN A 308 -13.29 -15.82 18.14
N GLU A 309 -12.25 -16.59 17.80
CA GLU A 309 -10.89 -16.35 18.29
C GLU A 309 -10.28 -15.09 17.70
N SER A 310 -10.56 -14.71 16.46
CA SER A 310 -10.10 -13.44 15.90
C SER A 310 -10.83 -12.26 16.55
N GLN A 311 -12.12 -12.41 16.88
CA GLN A 311 -12.85 -11.41 17.67
C GLN A 311 -12.29 -11.22 19.08
N SER A 312 -11.61 -12.24 19.64
CA SER A 312 -10.89 -12.15 20.92
C SER A 312 -9.41 -11.76 20.75
N LYS A 313 -8.69 -12.28 19.76
CA LYS A 313 -7.28 -11.95 19.46
C LYS A 313 -7.08 -10.53 18.92
N ASP A 314 -8.10 -9.89 18.32
CA ASP A 314 -8.06 -8.48 17.90
C ASP A 314 -8.16 -7.48 19.07
N THR A 315 -7.95 -7.93 20.31
CA THR A 315 -7.97 -7.00 21.45
C THR A 315 -6.83 -5.98 21.41
N GLY A 316 -5.72 -6.24 20.71
CA GLY A 316 -4.53 -5.37 20.75
C GLY A 316 -3.61 -5.64 21.94
N LEU A 317 -3.93 -6.66 22.75
CA LEU A 317 -3.14 -7.07 23.91
C LEU A 317 -1.76 -7.59 23.52
N SER A 318 -1.63 -8.27 22.38
CA SER A 318 -0.33 -8.75 21.86
C SER A 318 0.63 -7.61 21.54
N ASP A 319 0.14 -6.54 20.92
CA ASP A 319 0.92 -5.33 20.60
C ASP A 319 1.40 -4.65 21.90
N LEU A 320 0.51 -4.54 22.90
CA LEU A 320 0.83 -3.96 24.21
C LEU A 320 1.86 -4.81 24.98
N VAL A 321 1.73 -6.13 24.94
CA VAL A 321 2.68 -7.07 25.56
C VAL A 321 4.04 -7.01 24.88
N ALA A 322 4.07 -6.94 23.55
CA ALA A 322 5.31 -6.78 22.80
C ALA A 322 6.02 -5.47 23.16
N GLU A 323 5.28 -4.36 23.27
CA GLU A 323 5.85 -3.06 23.65
C GLU A 323 6.33 -3.05 25.10
N LEU A 324 5.58 -3.61 26.05
CA LEU A 324 6.02 -3.75 27.45
C LEU A 324 7.31 -4.58 27.55
N LYS A 325 7.44 -5.66 26.77
CA LYS A 325 8.66 -6.48 26.72
C LYS A 325 9.88 -5.69 26.27
N LEU A 326 9.73 -4.71 25.38
CA LEU A 326 10.85 -3.86 24.97
C LEU A 326 11.39 -3.05 26.15
N PHE A 327 10.51 -2.47 26.99
CA PHE A 327 10.92 -1.72 28.18
C PHE A 327 11.60 -2.59 29.26
N THR A 328 11.41 -3.92 29.23
CA THR A 328 12.17 -4.83 30.12
C THR A 328 13.64 -5.02 29.71
N GLN A 329 14.04 -4.55 28.52
CA GLN A 329 15.38 -4.74 27.93
C GLN A 329 16.26 -3.48 28.00
N ASP A 330 16.09 -2.63 29.02
CA ASP A 330 16.81 -1.34 29.18
C ASP A 330 16.55 -0.30 28.06
N PHE A 331 15.46 -0.49 27.31
CA PHE A 331 15.01 0.43 26.26
C PHE A 331 14.37 1.71 26.82
N THR A 332 14.62 2.86 26.21
CA THR A 332 14.00 4.14 26.58
C THR A 332 13.56 4.91 25.33
N LEU A 333 12.38 5.55 25.36
CA LEU A 333 11.86 6.30 24.21
C LEU A 333 12.77 7.45 23.77
N ASN A 334 13.60 8.00 24.67
CA ASN A 334 14.58 9.05 24.38
C ASN A 334 15.66 8.65 23.37
N GLN A 335 15.81 7.36 23.08
CA GLN A 335 16.78 6.85 22.10
C GLN A 335 16.24 6.86 20.67
N LEU A 336 14.95 7.18 20.48
CA LEU A 336 14.27 7.13 19.19
C LEU A 336 14.16 8.50 18.52
N SER A 337 13.98 8.49 17.21
CA SER A 337 13.54 9.67 16.46
C SER A 337 12.14 10.12 16.93
N ASP A 338 11.80 11.40 16.77
CA ASP A 338 10.47 11.92 17.15
C ASP A 338 9.33 11.17 16.46
N LYS A 339 9.55 10.76 15.21
CA LYS A 339 8.60 9.97 14.43
C LYS A 339 8.39 8.58 15.05
N ASP A 340 9.48 7.85 15.29
CA ASP A 340 9.39 6.49 15.85
C ASP A 340 8.84 6.51 17.28
N ALA A 341 9.18 7.55 18.05
CA ALA A 341 8.61 7.78 19.38
C ALA A 341 7.10 8.07 19.31
N ALA A 342 6.64 8.91 18.36
CA ALA A 342 5.22 9.18 18.14
C ALA A 342 4.44 7.92 17.74
N ASP A 343 4.98 7.14 16.81
CA ASP A 343 4.38 5.90 16.33
C ASP A 343 4.24 4.85 17.44
N ARG A 344 5.20 4.80 18.38
CA ARG A 344 5.13 3.92 19.56
C ARG A 344 4.21 4.43 20.66
N LEU A 345 4.20 5.74 20.92
CA LEU A 345 3.23 6.34 21.84
C LEU A 345 1.79 6.11 21.36
N LYS A 346 1.58 6.03 20.03
CA LYS A 346 0.28 5.69 19.44
C LYS A 346 -0.19 4.26 19.75
N ILE A 347 0.71 3.32 20.04
CA ILE A 347 0.33 1.92 20.34
C ILE A 347 -0.52 1.86 21.61
N GLY A 348 -0.15 2.62 22.64
CA GLY A 348 -0.91 2.70 23.90
C GLY A 348 -2.23 3.48 23.80
N THR A 349 -2.46 4.23 22.72
CA THR A 349 -3.66 5.10 22.57
C THR A 349 -4.72 4.52 21.62
N LYS A 350 -4.49 3.33 21.07
CA LYS A 350 -5.46 2.58 20.26
C LYS A 350 -6.54 1.92 21.14
N VAL A 351 -7.38 2.71 21.82
CA VAL A 351 -8.66 2.18 22.32
C VAL A 351 -9.58 2.01 21.11
N GLY A 352 -9.83 0.77 20.68
CA GLY A 352 -10.89 0.43 19.72
C GLY A 352 -10.69 0.82 18.24
N LYS A 353 -9.46 1.03 17.77
CA LYS A 353 -9.16 1.51 16.40
C LYS A 353 -9.06 0.44 15.30
N PHE A 354 -9.24 -0.85 15.61
CA PHE A 354 -9.15 -1.91 14.57
C PHE A 354 -10.39 -1.97 13.64
N HIS A 355 -11.49 -1.30 13.98
CA HIS A 355 -12.65 -1.20 13.08
C HIS A 355 -12.46 -0.20 11.91
N ASN A 356 -11.61 0.84 12.04
CA ASN A 356 -11.47 1.86 10.98
C ASN A 356 -10.31 1.63 10.00
N LYS A 357 -9.30 0.81 10.35
CA LYS A 357 -8.31 0.34 9.37
C LYS A 357 -8.87 -0.71 8.41
N ALA A 358 -10.01 -1.31 8.76
CA ALA A 358 -10.81 -2.17 7.88
C ALA A 358 -11.83 -1.39 7.03
N LEU A 359 -11.72 -0.06 6.86
CA LEU A 359 -12.78 0.73 6.20
C LEU A 359 -12.41 1.44 4.90
N LYS A 360 -11.26 1.16 4.26
CA LYS A 360 -10.98 1.69 2.91
C LYS A 360 -10.39 0.64 1.97
N PHE A 361 -11.18 -0.40 1.73
CA PHE A 361 -10.99 -1.33 0.62
C PHE A 361 -11.14 -0.59 -0.72
N ALA A 362 -10.13 -0.65 -1.58
CA ALA A 362 -10.16 -0.05 -2.91
C ALA A 362 -10.82 -0.96 -3.97
N GLY A 363 -11.34 -2.14 -3.58
CA GLY A 363 -11.96 -3.09 -4.52
C GLY A 363 -13.28 -3.77 -4.10
N LEU A 364 -13.60 -3.86 -2.80
CA LEU A 364 -14.83 -4.50 -2.32
C LEU A 364 -15.39 -3.76 -1.10
N SER A 365 -16.56 -3.10 -1.23
CA SER A 365 -17.16 -2.41 -0.09
C SER A 365 -17.64 -3.42 0.97
N LEU A 366 -17.84 -2.96 2.23
CA LEU A 366 -18.43 -3.79 3.28
C LEU A 366 -19.83 -4.31 2.86
N GLU A 367 -20.57 -3.50 2.11
CA GLU A 367 -21.87 -3.87 1.56
C GLU A 367 -21.74 -5.00 0.53
N ASP A 368 -20.79 -4.89 -0.41
CA ASP A 368 -20.55 -5.93 -1.41
C ASP A 368 -20.05 -7.24 -0.77
N PHE A 369 -19.20 -7.14 0.25
CA PHE A 369 -18.78 -8.28 1.05
C PHE A 369 -19.97 -8.94 1.76
N THR A 370 -20.85 -8.15 2.38
CA THR A 370 -22.04 -8.67 3.06
C THR A 370 -22.98 -9.37 2.08
N LYS A 371 -23.18 -8.80 0.87
CA LYS A 371 -23.94 -9.43 -0.21
C LYS A 371 -23.31 -10.75 -0.66
N ALA A 372 -22.00 -10.76 -0.91
CA ALA A 372 -21.28 -11.96 -1.32
C ALA A 372 -21.32 -13.06 -0.26
N LYS A 373 -21.17 -12.69 1.01
CA LYS A 373 -21.34 -13.58 2.16
C LYS A 373 -22.73 -14.21 2.15
N GLN A 374 -23.78 -13.40 2.01
CA GLN A 374 -25.16 -13.88 2.04
C GLN A 374 -25.46 -14.81 0.85
N GLN A 375 -25.01 -14.46 -0.35
CA GLN A 375 -25.11 -15.31 -1.54
C GLN A 375 -24.42 -16.66 -1.34
N PHE A 376 -23.25 -16.67 -0.70
CA PHE A 376 -22.54 -17.91 -0.42
C PHE A 376 -23.26 -18.73 0.65
N ILE A 377 -23.79 -18.13 1.72
CA ILE A 377 -24.62 -18.83 2.73
C ILE A 377 -25.85 -19.48 2.09
N GLU A 378 -26.54 -18.76 1.20
CA GLU A 378 -27.68 -19.32 0.46
C GLU A 378 -27.27 -20.48 -0.43
N CYS A 379 -26.10 -20.38 -1.07
CA CYS A 379 -25.53 -21.47 -1.83
C CYS A 379 -25.23 -22.70 -0.96
N LEU A 380 -24.60 -22.52 0.21
CA LEU A 380 -24.33 -23.60 1.17
C LEU A 380 -25.61 -24.29 1.67
N LYS A 381 -26.72 -23.54 1.81
CA LYS A 381 -28.02 -24.10 2.21
C LYS A 381 -28.67 -24.95 1.10
N GLN A 382 -28.36 -24.66 -0.17
CA GLN A 382 -28.97 -25.31 -1.34
C GLN A 382 -28.12 -26.43 -1.91
N HIS A 383 -26.79 -26.36 -1.79
CA HIS A 383 -25.85 -27.35 -2.29
C HIS A 383 -25.25 -28.16 -1.14
N LYS A 384 -25.18 -29.48 -1.32
CA LYS A 384 -24.39 -30.36 -0.46
C LYS A 384 -23.11 -30.72 -1.19
N PHE A 385 -21.99 -30.61 -0.49
CA PHE A 385 -20.71 -31.13 -0.95
C PHE A 385 -20.62 -32.60 -0.55
N ASP A 386 -20.23 -33.47 -1.47
CA ASP A 386 -20.27 -34.92 -1.26
C ASP A 386 -18.86 -35.49 -1.06
N GLY A 387 -18.72 -36.38 -0.07
CA GLY A 387 -17.49 -37.15 0.20
C GLY A 387 -16.43 -36.44 1.05
N ASN A 388 -15.43 -37.22 1.50
CA ASN A 388 -14.24 -36.77 2.24
C ASN A 388 -12.94 -37.13 1.49
N ASP A 389 -13.00 -37.20 0.17
CA ASP A 389 -11.96 -37.71 -0.72
C ASP A 389 -10.91 -36.67 -1.14
N GLY A 390 -10.75 -35.60 -0.35
CA GLY A 390 -9.81 -34.52 -0.61
C GLY A 390 -8.47 -34.67 0.10
N ASP A 391 -7.41 -34.15 -0.51
CA ASP A 391 -6.11 -34.04 0.15
C ASP A 391 -6.21 -33.11 1.38
N ARG A 392 -5.66 -33.58 2.50
CA ARG A 392 -5.71 -32.86 3.78
C ARG A 392 -4.43 -32.06 4.00
N SER A 393 -4.55 -30.84 4.55
CA SER A 393 -3.38 -30.08 5.02
C SER A 393 -2.64 -30.88 6.08
N ILE A 394 -1.32 -30.94 6.00
CA ILE A 394 -0.50 -31.59 7.03
C ILE A 394 -0.51 -30.84 8.37
N MET A 395 -0.96 -29.58 8.37
CA MET A 395 -0.99 -28.72 9.56
C MET A 395 -2.34 -28.84 10.27
N THR A 396 -3.44 -28.59 9.55
CA THR A 396 -4.79 -28.63 10.12
C THR A 396 -5.45 -30.00 10.04
N LEU A 397 -4.89 -30.95 9.27
CA LEU A 397 -5.44 -32.29 9.02
C LEU A 397 -6.84 -32.28 8.38
N GLN A 398 -7.14 -31.20 7.65
CA GLN A 398 -8.45 -30.89 7.09
C GLN A 398 -8.33 -30.73 5.58
N SER A 399 -9.30 -31.28 4.83
CA SER A 399 -9.46 -31.05 3.40
C SER A 399 -10.42 -29.90 3.13
N GLN A 400 -10.40 -29.33 1.92
CA GLN A 400 -11.29 -28.24 1.56
C GLN A 400 -12.77 -28.62 1.68
N LYS A 401 -13.14 -29.87 1.35
CA LYS A 401 -14.51 -30.39 1.48
C LYS A 401 -14.95 -30.46 2.95
N GLU A 402 -14.09 -30.97 3.81
CA GLU A 402 -14.38 -31.07 5.25
C GLU A 402 -14.61 -29.69 5.87
N ILE A 403 -13.83 -28.68 5.49
CA ILE A 403 -14.02 -27.29 5.93
C ILE A 403 -15.40 -26.76 5.46
N LEU A 404 -15.78 -27.04 4.22
CA LEU A 404 -17.07 -26.62 3.66
C LEU A 404 -18.28 -27.38 4.24
N GLN A 405 -18.05 -28.49 4.92
CA GLN A 405 -19.06 -29.33 5.58
C GLN A 405 -19.11 -29.12 7.11
N GLU A 406 -18.31 -28.20 7.66
CA GLU A 406 -18.33 -27.90 9.10
C GLU A 406 -19.75 -27.48 9.55
N GLU A 407 -20.26 -28.10 10.61
CA GLU A 407 -21.63 -27.86 11.11
C GLU A 407 -21.87 -26.40 11.51
N ASP A 408 -20.81 -25.72 11.95
CA ASP A 408 -20.82 -24.32 12.39
C ASP A 408 -20.37 -23.33 11.30
N LEU A 409 -20.10 -23.78 10.06
CA LEU A 409 -19.61 -22.92 8.98
C LEU A 409 -20.53 -21.71 8.71
N ILE A 410 -21.84 -21.97 8.60
CA ILE A 410 -22.83 -20.91 8.35
C ILE A 410 -22.82 -19.90 9.49
N TYR A 411 -22.79 -20.40 10.73
CA TYR A 411 -22.70 -19.54 11.90
C TYR A 411 -21.41 -18.72 11.91
N GLY A 412 -20.26 -19.33 11.56
CA GLY A 412 -19.00 -18.62 11.40
C GLY A 412 -19.07 -17.52 10.34
N LEU A 413 -19.72 -17.78 9.20
CA LEU A 413 -19.89 -16.78 8.14
C LEU A 413 -20.77 -15.63 8.63
N GLU A 414 -21.93 -15.92 9.22
CA GLU A 414 -22.84 -14.93 9.78
C GLU A 414 -22.11 -13.96 10.73
N ASN A 415 -21.23 -14.49 11.58
CA ASN A 415 -20.42 -13.71 12.55
C ASN A 415 -19.12 -13.13 11.99
N CYS A 416 -18.73 -13.45 10.75
CA CYS A 416 -17.58 -12.86 10.09
C CYS A 416 -17.89 -11.41 9.68
N ALA A 417 -17.24 -10.45 10.33
CA ALA A 417 -17.54 -9.03 10.22
C ALA A 417 -16.87 -8.35 9.01
N SER A 418 -15.73 -8.87 8.52
CA SER A 418 -14.95 -8.23 7.46
C SER A 418 -14.22 -9.22 6.56
N GLN A 419 -13.72 -8.75 5.40
CA GLN A 419 -12.85 -9.55 4.52
C GLN A 419 -11.56 -9.96 5.23
N TYR A 420 -10.99 -9.08 6.07
CA TYR A 420 -9.77 -9.39 6.82
C TYR A 420 -9.97 -10.59 7.75
N GLN A 421 -11.10 -10.62 8.45
CA GLN A 421 -11.45 -11.75 9.29
C GLN A 421 -11.68 -13.01 8.46
N LEU A 422 -12.29 -12.90 7.28
CA LEU A 422 -12.44 -14.02 6.37
C LEU A 422 -11.07 -14.60 5.96
N VAL A 423 -10.14 -13.78 5.47
CA VAL A 423 -8.87 -14.29 4.93
C VAL A 423 -7.93 -14.85 6.00
N THR A 424 -8.06 -14.37 7.24
CA THR A 424 -7.27 -14.86 8.39
C THR A 424 -7.88 -16.11 9.04
N ALA A 425 -9.21 -16.29 8.97
CA ALA A 425 -9.89 -17.41 9.61
C ALA A 425 -10.24 -18.55 8.65
N PHE A 426 -10.52 -18.28 7.37
CA PHE A 426 -10.99 -19.29 6.41
C PHE A 426 -9.80 -20.01 5.75
N PRO A 427 -9.62 -21.33 5.98
CA PRO A 427 -8.53 -22.07 5.39
C PRO A 427 -8.79 -22.42 3.92
N ILE A 428 -7.78 -22.13 3.10
CA ILE A 428 -7.65 -22.61 1.72
C ILE A 428 -6.58 -23.69 1.70
N ILE A 429 -6.95 -24.88 1.21
CA ILE A 429 -6.04 -26.04 1.13
C ILE A 429 -5.45 -26.16 -0.27
N GLY A 430 -4.14 -26.39 -0.36
CA GLY A 430 -3.48 -26.55 -1.65
C GLY A 430 -1.98 -26.86 -1.55
N TYR A 431 -1.32 -26.86 -2.70
CA TYR A 431 0.11 -27.03 -2.83
C TYR A 431 0.87 -25.84 -2.24
N GLY A 432 1.88 -26.11 -1.40
CA GLY A 432 2.81 -25.10 -0.92
C GLY A 432 3.69 -24.57 -2.04
N LEU A 433 3.75 -23.24 -2.17
CA LEU A 433 4.59 -22.52 -3.13
C LEU A 433 5.47 -21.49 -2.42
N GLN A 434 6.66 -21.27 -2.99
CA GLN A 434 7.43 -20.06 -2.74
C GLN A 434 7.20 -19.07 -3.88
N VAL A 435 6.69 -17.90 -3.53
CA VAL A 435 6.33 -16.83 -4.46
C VAL A 435 7.08 -15.56 -4.09
N LYS A 436 7.71 -14.93 -5.07
CA LYS A 436 8.28 -13.60 -4.93
C LYS A 436 7.25 -12.57 -5.37
N ARG A 437 6.89 -11.68 -4.44
CA ARG A 437 5.95 -10.58 -4.66
C ARG A 437 6.73 -9.29 -4.92
N SER A 438 6.29 -8.52 -5.90
CA SER A 438 6.83 -7.18 -6.18
C SER A 438 5.79 -6.12 -5.79
N ASN A 439 6.17 -4.86 -5.66
CA ASN A 439 5.18 -3.79 -5.44
C ASN A 439 4.12 -3.76 -6.56
N ALA A 440 4.49 -4.18 -7.77
CA ALA A 440 3.56 -4.30 -8.88
C ALA A 440 2.55 -5.45 -8.70
N SER A 441 2.87 -6.52 -7.95
CA SER A 441 1.91 -7.60 -7.70
C SER A 441 0.78 -7.22 -6.75
N MET A 442 0.91 -6.14 -5.99
CA MET A 442 -0.19 -5.61 -5.16
C MET A 442 -1.32 -4.99 -5.98
N ILE A 443 -1.05 -4.62 -7.23
CA ILE A 443 -2.01 -4.01 -8.16
C ILE A 443 -2.34 -4.91 -9.37
N ASP A 444 -1.49 -5.88 -9.66
CA ASP A 444 -1.65 -6.85 -10.75
C ASP A 444 -1.12 -8.24 -10.32
N PRO A 445 -2.00 -9.17 -9.90
CA PRO A 445 -1.63 -10.52 -9.50
C PRO A 445 -0.74 -11.29 -10.50
N TYR A 446 -0.75 -10.95 -11.79
CA TYR A 446 0.12 -11.61 -12.76
C TYR A 446 1.59 -11.28 -12.57
N ARG A 447 1.96 -10.24 -11.80
CA ARG A 447 3.35 -9.80 -11.58
C ARG A 447 4.11 -10.57 -10.49
N ILE A 448 3.51 -11.61 -9.94
CA ILE A 448 4.21 -12.55 -9.04
C ILE A 448 5.20 -13.42 -9.83
N GLU A 449 6.21 -13.95 -9.14
CA GLU A 449 7.15 -14.93 -9.69
C GLU A 449 7.16 -16.19 -8.79
N ILE A 450 6.98 -17.37 -9.38
CA ILE A 450 7.08 -18.64 -8.65
C ILE A 450 8.55 -19.05 -8.58
N VAL A 451 9.06 -19.21 -7.37
CA VAL A 451 10.46 -19.61 -7.10
C VAL A 451 10.57 -21.12 -6.96
N SER A 452 9.63 -21.75 -6.25
CA SER A 452 9.61 -23.20 -6.04
C SER A 452 8.20 -23.73 -5.75
N VAL A 453 8.02 -25.03 -5.98
CA VAL A 453 6.81 -25.81 -5.68
C VAL A 453 7.22 -26.95 -4.76
N VAL A 454 6.59 -27.05 -3.58
CA VAL A 454 6.89 -28.08 -2.58
C VAL A 454 6.57 -29.48 -3.09
N ARG A 455 7.48 -30.43 -2.84
CA ARG A 455 7.35 -31.81 -3.33
C ARG A 455 7.07 -32.83 -2.23
N ILE A 456 7.54 -32.60 -1.01
CA ILE A 456 7.38 -33.57 0.10
C ILE A 456 6.13 -33.21 0.89
N HIS A 457 6.11 -32.01 1.48
CA HIS A 457 5.03 -31.52 2.33
C HIS A 457 3.98 -30.76 1.51
N LYS A 458 3.45 -31.43 0.47
CA LYS A 458 2.68 -30.80 -0.62
C LYS A 458 1.49 -29.99 -0.11
N PHE A 459 0.61 -30.60 0.68
CA PHE A 459 -0.68 -30.02 1.04
C PHE A 459 -0.61 -29.24 2.35
N LEU A 460 -0.84 -27.94 2.25
CA LEU A 460 -0.81 -26.97 3.34
C LEU A 460 -2.08 -26.13 3.31
N ASP A 461 -2.31 -25.36 4.38
CA ASP A 461 -3.44 -24.43 4.48
C ASP A 461 -2.98 -22.98 4.65
N SER A 462 -3.77 -22.06 4.13
CA SER A 462 -3.49 -20.62 4.17
C SER A 462 -3.46 -20.05 5.58
N VAL A 463 -4.23 -20.60 6.53
CA VAL A 463 -4.28 -20.04 7.89
C VAL A 463 -3.00 -20.35 8.66
N SER A 464 -2.47 -21.58 8.55
CA SER A 464 -1.17 -21.94 9.13
C SER A 464 -0.03 -21.05 8.63
N LEU A 465 -0.14 -20.55 7.40
CA LEU A 465 0.80 -19.58 6.86
C LEU A 465 0.66 -18.21 7.54
N ILE A 466 -0.58 -17.72 7.67
CA ILE A 466 -0.90 -16.40 8.24
C ILE A 466 -0.60 -16.33 9.74
N GLU A 467 -0.76 -17.43 10.47
CA GLU A 467 -0.44 -17.49 11.90
C GLU A 467 1.07 -17.37 12.17
N ASN A 468 1.92 -17.60 11.16
CA ASN A 468 3.35 -17.35 11.27
C ASN A 468 3.64 -15.84 11.09
N PRO A 469 4.36 -15.17 12.01
CA PRO A 469 4.65 -13.74 11.90
C PRO A 469 5.35 -13.29 10.61
N GLN A 470 6.05 -14.20 9.94
CA GLN A 470 6.75 -13.92 8.66
C GLN A 470 5.91 -14.28 7.44
N HIS A 471 4.68 -14.79 7.62
CA HIS A 471 3.86 -15.40 6.58
C HIS A 471 4.63 -16.43 5.74
N GLU A 472 5.52 -17.16 6.39
CA GLU A 472 6.43 -18.11 5.76
C GLU A 472 6.56 -19.38 6.62
N LEU A 473 6.42 -20.54 6.00
CA LEU A 473 6.68 -21.84 6.61
C LEU A 473 7.98 -22.42 6.04
N LYS A 474 8.80 -23.01 6.90
CA LYS A 474 10.05 -23.68 6.53
C LYS A 474 10.00 -25.14 6.93
N PHE A 475 10.24 -26.03 5.97
CA PHE A 475 10.25 -27.47 6.17
C PHE A 475 11.63 -28.03 5.86
N GLN A 476 12.20 -28.79 6.79
CA GLN A 476 13.46 -29.49 6.59
C GLN A 476 13.22 -30.73 5.74
N ILE A 477 13.84 -30.81 4.55
CA ILE A 477 13.68 -31.93 3.62
C ILE A 477 14.84 -32.94 3.66
N GLY A 478 15.81 -32.73 4.56
CA GLY A 478 17.01 -33.56 4.70
C GLY A 478 18.24 -32.91 4.06
N ASN A 479 19.43 -33.44 4.37
CA ASN A 479 20.73 -32.93 3.87
C ASN A 479 21.02 -31.44 4.14
N GLY A 480 20.33 -30.82 5.11
CA GLY A 480 20.43 -29.40 5.40
C GLY A 480 19.69 -28.49 4.42
N GLU A 481 18.86 -29.05 3.54
CA GLU A 481 18.01 -28.30 2.63
C GLU A 481 16.63 -28.02 3.26
N GLU A 482 16.09 -26.83 2.96
CA GLU A 482 14.78 -26.38 3.44
C GLU A 482 13.85 -26.05 2.26
N GLU A 483 12.60 -26.50 2.34
CA GLU A 483 11.50 -26.01 1.51
C GLU A 483 10.84 -24.82 2.21
N ILE A 484 10.78 -23.69 1.51
CA ILE A 484 10.15 -22.46 1.98
C ILE A 484 8.78 -22.30 1.31
N VAL A 485 7.76 -21.96 2.09
CA VAL A 485 6.39 -21.75 1.59
C VAL A 485 5.86 -20.41 2.07
N ASN A 486 5.38 -19.59 1.14
CA ASN A 486 4.71 -18.32 1.45
C ASN A 486 3.44 -18.09 0.63
N CYS A 487 2.96 -19.11 -0.09
CA CYS A 487 1.72 -19.05 -0.86
C CYS A 487 1.13 -20.46 -0.99
N ILE A 488 -0.19 -20.54 -1.15
CA ILE A 488 -0.93 -21.79 -1.31
C ILE A 488 -1.61 -21.79 -2.68
N LEU A 489 -1.40 -22.85 -3.46
CA LEU A 489 -2.06 -23.08 -4.74
C LEU A 489 -3.04 -24.25 -4.61
N PRO A 490 -4.36 -23.98 -4.49
CA PRO A 490 -5.36 -25.03 -4.64
C PRO A 490 -5.27 -25.63 -6.03
N LEU A 491 -5.35 -26.95 -6.13
CA LEU A 491 -5.50 -27.66 -7.39
C LEU A 491 -6.67 -28.64 -7.26
N TYR A 492 -7.51 -28.67 -8.27
CA TYR A 492 -8.76 -29.39 -8.30
C TYR A 492 -8.80 -30.31 -9.52
N THR A 493 -9.49 -31.43 -9.36
CA THR A 493 -9.76 -32.40 -10.43
C THR A 493 -11.26 -32.47 -10.71
N LYS A 494 -11.65 -33.24 -11.73
CA LYS A 494 -13.08 -33.55 -11.98
C LYS A 494 -13.84 -34.11 -10.76
N LYS A 495 -13.16 -34.71 -9.78
CA LYS A 495 -13.78 -35.17 -8.52
C LYS A 495 -14.28 -34.03 -7.62
N ASN A 496 -13.82 -32.81 -7.87
CA ASN A 496 -14.16 -31.60 -7.14
C ASN A 496 -15.20 -30.75 -7.88
N GLU A 497 -15.96 -31.35 -8.79
CA GLU A 497 -16.99 -30.64 -9.56
C GLU A 497 -18.10 -30.05 -8.67
N ASP A 498 -18.38 -30.70 -7.54
CA ASP A 498 -19.28 -30.22 -6.49
C ASP A 498 -18.78 -28.92 -5.81
N LEU A 499 -17.47 -28.65 -5.84
CA LEU A 499 -16.88 -27.41 -5.30
C LEU A 499 -17.05 -26.19 -6.23
N LYS A 500 -17.64 -26.34 -7.42
CA LYS A 500 -17.87 -25.25 -8.39
C LYS A 500 -18.48 -23.99 -7.79
N PRO A 501 -19.52 -24.08 -6.95
CA PRO A 501 -20.10 -22.89 -6.36
C PRO A 501 -19.14 -22.15 -5.42
N PHE A 502 -18.21 -22.86 -4.76
CA PHE A 502 -17.22 -22.26 -3.88
C PHE A 502 -16.14 -21.51 -4.66
N PHE A 503 -15.42 -22.16 -5.58
CA PHE A 503 -14.30 -21.51 -6.26
C PHE A 503 -14.71 -20.45 -7.30
N ARG A 504 -16.01 -20.34 -7.61
CA ARG A 504 -16.59 -19.25 -8.41
C ARG A 504 -17.18 -18.13 -7.56
N SER A 505 -17.20 -18.29 -6.24
CA SER A 505 -17.71 -17.27 -5.31
C SER A 505 -16.75 -16.10 -5.19
N LEU A 506 -17.30 -14.92 -4.89
CA LEU A 506 -16.48 -13.73 -4.60
C LEU A 506 -15.65 -13.89 -3.32
N LEU A 507 -16.12 -14.69 -2.35
CA LEU A 507 -15.37 -15.01 -1.13
C LEU A 507 -14.07 -15.75 -1.47
N PHE A 508 -14.13 -16.78 -2.33
CA PHE A 508 -12.94 -17.48 -2.77
C PHE A 508 -11.97 -16.55 -3.49
N HIS A 509 -12.44 -15.69 -4.40
CA HIS A 509 -11.59 -14.71 -5.09
C HIS A 509 -10.97 -13.67 -4.14
N THR A 510 -11.69 -13.29 -3.09
CA THR A 510 -11.17 -12.41 -2.03
C THR A 510 -10.03 -13.10 -1.28
N ILE A 511 -10.22 -14.35 -0.86
CA ILE A 511 -9.17 -15.13 -0.16
C ILE A 511 -7.97 -15.37 -1.08
N MET A 512 -8.20 -15.78 -2.34
CA MET A 512 -7.12 -16.00 -3.30
C MET A 512 -6.37 -14.71 -3.65
N THR A 513 -7.02 -13.55 -3.62
CA THR A 513 -6.33 -12.27 -3.77
C THR A 513 -5.36 -12.02 -2.63
N PHE A 514 -5.78 -12.29 -1.40
CA PHE A 514 -4.89 -12.19 -0.25
C PHE A 514 -3.76 -13.23 -0.30
N VAL A 515 -4.05 -14.50 -0.60
CA VAL A 515 -3.04 -15.58 -0.70
C VAL A 515 -1.97 -15.24 -1.75
N VAL A 516 -2.37 -14.62 -2.87
CA VAL A 516 -1.46 -14.29 -3.97
C VAL A 516 -0.72 -12.97 -3.72
N CYS A 517 -1.41 -11.93 -3.28
CA CYS A 517 -0.89 -10.55 -3.25
C CYS A 517 -0.57 -10.02 -1.84
N GLU A 518 -0.98 -10.74 -0.79
CA GLU A 518 -0.96 -10.30 0.63
C GLU A 518 -1.65 -8.94 0.85
N ASN A 519 -2.66 -8.68 0.02
CA ASN A 519 -3.42 -7.45 0.06
C ASN A 519 -4.90 -7.77 0.27
N ALA A 520 -5.40 -7.52 1.48
CA ALA A 520 -6.81 -7.69 1.81
C ALA A 520 -7.67 -6.50 1.34
N ASP A 521 -7.04 -5.38 0.94
CA ASP A 521 -7.74 -4.13 0.59
C ASP A 521 -8.36 -4.17 -0.83
N VAL A 522 -8.01 -5.18 -1.63
CA VAL A 522 -8.44 -5.34 -3.02
C VAL A 522 -8.95 -6.75 -3.28
N CYS A 523 -9.86 -6.89 -4.26
CA CYS A 523 -10.31 -8.18 -4.75
C CYS A 523 -10.07 -8.23 -6.26
N PHE A 524 -9.19 -9.13 -6.70
CA PHE A 524 -8.99 -9.42 -8.11
C PHE A 524 -9.57 -10.81 -8.42
N ASP A 525 -10.66 -10.83 -9.18
CA ASP A 525 -11.32 -12.06 -9.67
C ASP A 525 -10.38 -13.04 -10.40
N TYR A 526 -9.25 -12.54 -10.89
CA TYR A 526 -8.26 -13.28 -11.66
C TYR A 526 -7.00 -13.65 -10.86
N SER A 527 -6.93 -13.40 -9.55
CA SER A 527 -5.77 -13.76 -8.71
C SER A 527 -5.44 -15.25 -8.79
N TYR A 528 -6.46 -16.12 -8.73
CA TYR A 528 -6.24 -17.55 -8.83
C TYR A 528 -5.78 -17.98 -10.23
N ALA A 529 -6.38 -17.42 -11.28
CA ALA A 529 -5.91 -17.63 -12.66
C ALA A 529 -4.46 -17.16 -12.86
N ALA A 530 -4.06 -16.04 -12.24
CA ALA A 530 -2.70 -15.54 -12.28
C ALA A 530 -1.71 -16.46 -11.57
N LEU A 531 -2.10 -17.04 -10.42
CA LEU A 531 -1.29 -18.03 -9.71
C LEU A 531 -1.11 -19.31 -10.55
N LEU A 532 -2.19 -19.81 -11.14
CA LEU A 532 -2.16 -20.95 -12.07
C LEU A 532 -1.25 -20.67 -13.28
N ALA A 533 -1.37 -19.50 -13.91
CA ALA A 533 -0.60 -19.13 -15.10
C ALA A 533 0.90 -19.00 -14.80
N ASN A 534 1.27 -18.36 -13.69
CA ASN A 534 2.68 -18.23 -13.31
C ASN A 534 3.27 -19.57 -12.83
N THR A 535 2.46 -20.44 -12.23
CA THR A 535 2.90 -21.80 -11.87
C THR A 535 3.10 -22.67 -13.12
N LEU A 536 2.22 -22.54 -14.13
CA LEU A 536 2.39 -23.18 -15.43
C LEU A 536 3.72 -22.74 -16.07
N LEU A 537 4.01 -21.44 -16.09
CA LEU A 537 5.27 -20.92 -16.62
C LEU A 537 6.48 -21.52 -15.89
N PHE A 538 6.41 -21.59 -14.55
CA PHE A 538 7.46 -22.22 -13.76
C PHE A 538 7.67 -23.69 -14.14
N LEU A 539 6.59 -24.46 -14.31
CA LEU A 539 6.66 -25.88 -14.68
C LEU A 539 7.19 -26.10 -16.10
N ILE A 540 6.86 -25.22 -17.05
CA ILE A 540 7.40 -25.27 -18.42
C ILE A 540 8.93 -25.09 -18.42
N ARG A 541 9.47 -24.30 -17.48
CA ARG A 541 10.92 -24.10 -17.30
C ARG A 541 11.64 -25.30 -16.67
N GLN A 542 10.90 -26.24 -16.07
CA GLN A 542 11.50 -27.39 -15.39
C GLN A 542 11.84 -28.52 -16.38
N PRO A 543 12.81 -29.39 -16.04
CA PRO A 543 13.06 -30.60 -16.80
C PRO A 543 11.79 -31.45 -16.95
N LYS A 544 11.54 -31.94 -18.18
CA LYS A 544 10.40 -32.79 -18.49
C LYS A 544 10.42 -34.05 -17.62
N SER A 545 9.38 -34.21 -16.80
CA SER A 545 9.18 -35.35 -15.90
C SER A 545 7.69 -35.69 -15.80
N GLU A 546 7.36 -36.89 -15.31
CA GLU A 546 5.96 -37.25 -15.05
C GLU A 546 5.31 -36.29 -14.06
N TRP A 547 6.03 -35.89 -13.01
CA TRP A 547 5.56 -34.88 -12.06
C TRP A 547 5.18 -33.56 -12.73
N THR A 548 6.01 -33.03 -13.64
CA THR A 548 5.67 -31.79 -14.36
C THR A 548 4.42 -31.96 -15.23
N LYS A 549 4.24 -33.12 -15.88
CA LYS A 549 3.05 -33.39 -16.71
C LYS A 549 1.79 -33.47 -15.86
N GLU A 550 1.84 -34.19 -14.74
CA GLU A 550 0.74 -34.31 -13.79
C GLU A 550 0.33 -32.93 -13.24
N MET A 551 1.29 -32.12 -12.79
CA MET A 551 1.02 -30.78 -12.28
C MET A 551 0.40 -29.85 -13.33
N ILE A 552 0.89 -29.91 -14.58
CA ILE A 552 0.29 -29.13 -15.69
C ILE A 552 -1.14 -29.59 -15.96
N SER A 553 -1.40 -30.91 -15.94
CA SER A 553 -2.75 -31.45 -16.09
C SER A 553 -3.69 -30.95 -14.99
N LEU A 554 -3.23 -30.96 -13.73
CA LEU A 554 -4.00 -30.44 -12.59
C LEU A 554 -4.29 -28.95 -12.72
N ILE A 555 -3.31 -28.14 -13.17
CA ILE A 555 -3.51 -26.71 -13.43
C ILE A 555 -4.58 -26.49 -14.50
N ASN A 556 -4.50 -27.23 -15.61
CA ASN A 556 -5.46 -27.15 -16.71
C ASN A 556 -6.87 -27.52 -16.25
N GLU A 557 -7.03 -28.63 -15.50
CA GLU A 557 -8.32 -29.04 -14.94
C GLU A 557 -8.88 -28.00 -13.97
N SER A 558 -8.04 -27.49 -13.07
CA SER A 558 -8.41 -26.44 -12.10
C SER A 558 -8.90 -25.18 -12.80
N TYR A 559 -8.19 -24.74 -13.85
CA TYR A 559 -8.57 -23.59 -14.66
C TYR A 559 -9.92 -23.81 -15.35
N SER A 560 -10.10 -24.96 -16.01
CA SER A 560 -11.34 -25.30 -16.73
C SER A 560 -12.55 -25.36 -15.78
N LEU A 561 -12.38 -25.92 -14.58
CA LEU A 561 -13.41 -25.96 -13.55
C LEU A 561 -13.80 -24.56 -13.07
N ALA A 562 -12.82 -23.76 -12.65
CA ALA A 562 -13.03 -22.43 -12.07
C ALA A 562 -13.51 -21.40 -13.09
N TYR A 563 -12.91 -21.39 -14.28
CA TYR A 563 -13.01 -20.27 -15.20
C TYR A 563 -13.54 -20.62 -16.59
N GLY A 564 -13.67 -21.90 -16.96
CA GLY A 564 -14.04 -22.32 -18.31
C GLY A 564 -15.31 -21.64 -18.86
N GLN A 565 -16.34 -21.45 -18.02
CA GLN A 565 -17.55 -20.71 -18.42
C GLN A 565 -17.33 -19.20 -18.45
N LYS A 566 -16.65 -18.62 -17.44
CA LYS A 566 -16.44 -17.16 -17.30
C LYS A 566 -15.60 -16.60 -18.46
N TYR A 567 -14.61 -17.36 -18.93
CA TYR A 567 -13.70 -16.92 -20.01
C TYR A 567 -14.02 -17.52 -21.37
N LYS A 568 -15.15 -18.22 -21.56
CA LYS A 568 -15.52 -18.82 -22.85
C LYS A 568 -15.45 -17.82 -24.02
N ASN A 569 -15.99 -16.62 -23.84
CA ASN A 569 -15.93 -15.54 -24.86
C ASN A 569 -14.48 -15.10 -25.13
N TYR A 570 -13.66 -14.99 -24.09
CA TYR A 570 -12.23 -14.66 -24.24
C TYR A 570 -11.50 -15.76 -25.03
N THR A 571 -11.71 -17.02 -24.67
CA THR A 571 -11.11 -18.19 -25.33
C THR A 571 -11.48 -18.23 -26.81
N GLU A 572 -12.77 -18.12 -27.14
CA GLU A 572 -13.24 -18.10 -28.53
C GLU A 572 -12.63 -16.97 -29.35
N LYS A 573 -12.50 -15.77 -28.75
CA LYS A 573 -11.87 -14.62 -29.40
C LYS A 573 -10.36 -14.78 -29.53
N LEU A 574 -9.68 -15.35 -28.54
CA LEU A 574 -8.24 -15.62 -28.58
C LEU A 574 -7.92 -16.55 -29.76
N ILE A 575 -8.74 -17.58 -29.98
CA ILE A 575 -8.57 -18.54 -31.08
C ILE A 575 -8.89 -17.90 -32.43
N LYS A 576 -10.00 -17.13 -32.53
CA LYS A 576 -10.46 -16.54 -33.82
C LYS A 576 -9.67 -15.29 -34.23
N ASN A 577 -9.27 -14.47 -33.27
CA ASN A 577 -8.58 -13.20 -33.48
C ASN A 577 -7.59 -12.93 -32.33
N PRO A 578 -6.45 -13.65 -32.30
CA PRO A 578 -5.47 -13.52 -31.23
C PRO A 578 -4.86 -12.12 -31.14
N ILE A 579 -4.71 -11.44 -32.28
CA ILE A 579 -4.12 -10.09 -32.39
C ILE A 579 -4.90 -9.09 -31.51
N GLN A 580 -6.22 -9.04 -31.67
CA GLN A 580 -7.06 -8.10 -30.92
C GLN A 580 -7.31 -8.51 -29.46
N THR A 581 -7.13 -9.80 -29.15
CA THR A 581 -7.43 -10.38 -27.84
C THR A 581 -6.25 -10.29 -26.86
N LEU A 582 -5.02 -10.24 -27.37
CA LEU A 582 -3.81 -10.08 -26.56
C LEU A 582 -3.48 -8.63 -26.19
N VAL A 583 -4.30 -7.67 -26.63
CA VAL A 583 -4.15 -6.25 -26.27
C VAL A 583 -4.46 -6.03 -24.77
N ASP A 584 -3.71 -5.15 -24.13
CA ASP A 584 -3.89 -4.76 -22.72
C ASP A 584 -5.26 -4.12 -22.46
N VAL A 585 -5.65 -3.16 -23.30
CA VAL A 585 -6.96 -2.50 -23.27
C VAL A 585 -7.53 -2.44 -24.68
N ASN A 586 -8.64 -3.12 -24.90
CA ASN A 586 -9.40 -3.02 -26.14
C ASN A 586 -10.76 -2.36 -25.85
N LYS A 587 -11.10 -1.29 -26.58
CA LYS A 587 -12.38 -0.58 -26.42
C LYS A 587 -13.54 -1.32 -27.08
N ASP A 588 -13.23 -2.11 -28.10
CA ASP A 588 -14.25 -2.80 -28.92
C ASP A 588 -14.55 -4.21 -28.39
N PHE A 589 -13.79 -4.66 -27.38
CA PHE A 589 -13.95 -5.97 -26.77
C PHE A 589 -13.99 -5.84 -25.25
N ASP A 590 -14.98 -6.49 -24.63
CA ASP A 590 -15.15 -6.57 -23.16
C ASP A 590 -14.09 -7.46 -22.46
N THR A 591 -12.97 -7.70 -23.14
CA THR A 591 -11.94 -8.66 -22.74
C THR A 591 -10.59 -7.98 -22.73
N GLN A 592 -10.00 -7.82 -21.54
CA GLN A 592 -8.66 -7.30 -21.33
C GLN A 592 -7.64 -8.43 -21.13
N CYS A 593 -6.43 -8.26 -21.67
CA CYS A 593 -5.28 -9.13 -21.45
C CYS A 593 -4.28 -8.45 -20.51
N GLN A 594 -4.51 -8.59 -19.20
CA GLN A 594 -3.66 -8.02 -18.15
C GLN A 594 -2.20 -8.42 -18.35
N ASP A 595 -1.97 -9.69 -18.62
CA ASP A 595 -0.66 -10.27 -18.91
C ASP A 595 -0.79 -11.36 -19.98
N THR A 596 0.18 -11.46 -20.89
CA THR A 596 0.18 -12.42 -22.00
C THR A 596 0.23 -13.87 -21.53
N ILE A 597 0.73 -14.19 -20.33
CA ILE A 597 0.70 -15.57 -19.80
C ILE A 597 -0.71 -16.11 -19.59
N LYS A 598 -1.71 -15.22 -19.43
CA LYS A 598 -3.12 -15.63 -19.40
C LYS A 598 -3.50 -16.43 -20.65
N ALA A 599 -3.01 -16.00 -21.82
CA ALA A 599 -3.27 -16.71 -23.07
C ALA A 599 -2.59 -18.08 -23.09
N ILE A 600 -1.42 -18.23 -22.49
CA ILE A 600 -0.70 -19.50 -22.37
C ILE A 600 -1.44 -20.49 -21.47
N LEU A 601 -2.00 -20.03 -20.35
CA LEU A 601 -2.84 -20.87 -19.48
C LEU A 601 -4.08 -21.38 -20.23
N ILE A 602 -4.77 -20.48 -20.95
CA ILE A 602 -5.95 -20.84 -21.77
C ILE A 602 -5.56 -21.85 -22.86
N LEU A 603 -4.50 -21.56 -23.59
CA LEU A 603 -4.04 -22.41 -24.67
C LEU A 603 -3.62 -23.79 -24.14
N SER A 604 -2.96 -23.87 -22.99
CA SER A 604 -2.59 -25.14 -22.35
C SER A 604 -3.83 -25.95 -21.95
N ALA A 605 -4.87 -25.30 -21.43
CA ALA A 605 -6.11 -25.96 -21.01
C ALA A 605 -6.95 -26.47 -22.20
N GLU A 606 -6.89 -25.80 -23.34
CA GLU A 606 -7.68 -26.13 -24.54
C GLU A 606 -6.90 -26.88 -25.62
N LYS A 607 -5.58 -27.09 -25.45
CA LYS A 607 -4.68 -27.58 -26.52
C LYS A 607 -5.17 -28.86 -27.21
N ASP A 608 -5.78 -29.78 -26.45
CA ASP A 608 -6.24 -31.07 -26.96
C ASP A 608 -7.49 -30.94 -27.86
N GLN A 609 -8.16 -29.79 -27.83
CA GLN A 609 -9.34 -29.47 -28.65
C GLN A 609 -9.00 -28.60 -29.87
N LEU A 610 -7.75 -28.15 -30.00
CA LEU A 610 -7.33 -27.19 -31.02
C LEU A 610 -6.47 -27.85 -32.10
N GLN A 611 -6.61 -27.36 -33.32
CA GLN A 611 -5.69 -27.75 -34.40
C GLN A 611 -4.33 -27.09 -34.20
N GLN A 612 -3.26 -27.79 -34.59
CA GLN A 612 -1.88 -27.30 -34.43
C GLN A 612 -1.66 -25.92 -35.08
N GLU A 613 -2.32 -25.62 -36.20
CA GLU A 613 -2.26 -24.32 -36.87
C GLU A 613 -2.89 -23.19 -36.04
N GLN A 614 -3.99 -23.47 -35.34
CA GLN A 614 -4.63 -22.51 -34.43
C GLN A 614 -3.72 -22.23 -33.23
N VAL A 615 -3.11 -23.29 -32.67
CA VAL A 615 -2.13 -23.18 -31.58
C VAL A 615 -0.94 -22.32 -32.02
N ARG A 616 -0.35 -22.60 -33.19
CA ARG A 616 0.74 -21.81 -33.78
C ARG A 616 0.35 -20.34 -33.93
N THR A 617 -0.82 -20.07 -34.49
CA THR A 617 -1.31 -18.69 -34.71
C THR A 617 -1.39 -17.91 -33.40
N VAL A 618 -1.91 -18.51 -32.33
CA VAL A 618 -1.99 -17.87 -31.00
C VAL A 618 -0.58 -17.65 -30.43
N LEU A 619 0.31 -18.64 -30.56
CA LEU A 619 1.68 -18.56 -30.04
C LEU A 619 2.53 -17.51 -30.74
N ASP A 620 2.46 -17.45 -32.06
CA ASP A 620 3.20 -16.46 -32.85
C ASP A 620 2.79 -15.05 -32.43
N ARG A 621 1.49 -14.81 -32.21
CA ARG A 621 0.98 -13.54 -31.68
C ARG A 621 1.36 -13.29 -30.22
N PHE A 622 1.39 -14.32 -29.40
CA PHE A 622 1.89 -14.22 -28.03
C PHE A 622 3.36 -13.77 -28.00
N VAL A 623 4.22 -14.34 -28.85
CA VAL A 623 5.64 -13.96 -28.94
C VAL A 623 5.79 -12.50 -29.35
N VAL A 624 5.10 -12.10 -30.43
CA VAL A 624 5.11 -10.72 -30.95
C VAL A 624 4.66 -9.72 -29.88
N GLU A 625 3.53 -9.99 -29.22
CA GLU A 625 2.98 -9.08 -28.23
C GLU A 625 3.83 -9.03 -26.95
N THR A 626 4.39 -10.17 -26.51
CA THR A 626 5.25 -10.22 -25.33
C THR A 626 6.55 -9.44 -25.55
N ILE A 627 7.22 -9.64 -26.69
CA ILE A 627 8.42 -8.87 -27.06
C ILE A 627 8.06 -7.38 -27.21
N GLY A 628 6.93 -7.06 -27.84
CA GLY A 628 6.43 -5.69 -27.97
C GLY A 628 6.22 -4.99 -26.64
N ARG A 629 5.62 -5.66 -25.65
CA ARG A 629 5.41 -5.10 -24.30
C ARG A 629 6.72 -4.88 -23.54
N ILE A 630 7.74 -5.69 -23.78
CA ILE A 630 9.05 -5.57 -23.11
C ILE A 630 9.89 -4.45 -23.73
N LEU A 631 9.85 -4.31 -25.06
CA LEU A 631 10.65 -3.32 -25.78
C LEU A 631 9.95 -1.95 -25.94
N LYS A 632 8.73 -1.78 -25.43
CA LYS A 632 7.91 -0.55 -25.59
C LYS A 632 8.62 0.76 -25.21
N ASP A 633 9.56 0.70 -24.26
CA ASP A 633 10.26 1.89 -23.74
C ASP A 633 11.51 2.23 -24.57
N MET A 634 11.90 1.36 -25.51
CA MET A 634 12.96 1.68 -26.46
C MET A 634 12.50 2.75 -27.46
N VAL A 635 13.43 3.60 -27.87
CA VAL A 635 13.17 4.60 -28.90
C VAL A 635 12.96 3.88 -30.25
N PRO A 636 12.03 4.33 -31.12
CA PRO A 636 11.81 3.70 -32.42
C PRO A 636 13.07 3.54 -33.28
N LYS A 637 14.02 4.48 -33.18
CA LYS A 637 15.31 4.40 -33.86
C LYS A 637 16.14 3.19 -33.39
N ASP A 638 16.13 2.91 -32.09
CA ASP A 638 16.90 1.80 -31.51
C ASP A 638 16.35 0.44 -31.94
N HIS A 639 15.04 0.33 -32.14
CA HIS A 639 14.42 -0.86 -32.72
C HIS A 639 14.99 -1.18 -34.10
N ILE A 640 15.11 -0.16 -34.95
CA ILE A 640 15.67 -0.35 -36.30
C ILE A 640 17.18 -0.58 -36.25
N ASN A 641 17.91 0.04 -35.32
CA ASN A 641 19.36 -0.15 -35.16
C ASN A 641 19.77 -1.58 -34.76
N ILE A 642 18.84 -2.38 -34.22
CA ILE A 642 19.05 -3.82 -33.99
C ILE A 642 19.30 -4.57 -35.30
N PHE A 643 18.81 -4.06 -36.44
CA PHE A 643 18.92 -4.70 -37.75
C PHE A 643 20.11 -4.22 -38.60
N PHE A 644 20.93 -3.27 -38.13
CA PHE A 644 22.02 -2.70 -38.95
C PHE A 644 23.34 -2.59 -38.18
N ASN A 645 24.46 -2.70 -38.90
CA ASN A 645 25.78 -2.38 -38.33
C ASN A 645 25.98 -0.85 -38.24
N GLN A 646 26.33 -0.35 -37.06
CA GLN A 646 26.49 1.10 -36.78
C GLN A 646 27.71 1.71 -37.49
N GLU A 647 28.76 0.94 -37.74
CA GLU A 647 29.98 1.44 -38.40
C GLU A 647 29.70 1.87 -39.84
N ASN A 648 28.93 1.07 -40.58
CA ASN A 648 28.52 1.38 -41.95
C ASN A 648 27.60 2.63 -41.97
N GLU A 649 26.68 2.74 -41.00
CA GLU A 649 25.82 3.92 -40.87
C GLU A 649 26.58 5.22 -40.62
N ALA A 650 27.59 5.21 -39.74
CA ALA A 650 28.38 6.40 -39.45
C ALA A 650 29.13 6.89 -40.70
N GLN A 651 29.68 5.97 -41.49
CA GLN A 651 30.36 6.27 -42.75
C GLN A 651 29.40 6.84 -43.80
N VAL A 652 28.22 6.23 -43.97
CA VAL A 652 27.17 6.72 -44.89
C VAL A 652 26.71 8.11 -44.49
N ASN A 653 26.40 8.31 -43.20
CA ASN A 653 26.01 9.61 -42.66
C ASN A 653 27.09 10.67 -42.90
N GLY A 654 28.37 10.35 -42.63
CA GLY A 654 29.49 11.26 -42.86
C GLY A 654 29.61 11.67 -44.33
N THR A 655 29.59 10.68 -45.23
CA THR A 655 29.69 10.92 -46.69
C THR A 655 28.54 11.79 -47.20
N LEU A 656 27.31 11.53 -46.73
CA LEU A 656 26.12 12.32 -47.11
C LEU A 656 26.16 13.73 -46.54
N CYS A 657 26.60 13.89 -45.29
CA CYS A 657 26.76 15.20 -44.66
C CYS A 657 27.81 16.02 -45.42
N GLU A 658 29.00 15.45 -45.67
CA GLU A 658 30.06 16.11 -46.44
C GLU A 658 29.58 16.54 -47.83
N ARG A 659 28.85 15.67 -48.54
CA ARG A 659 28.27 16.00 -49.84
C ARG A 659 27.34 17.21 -49.78
N ILE A 660 26.45 17.27 -48.80
CA ILE A 660 25.53 18.40 -48.65
C ILE A 660 26.29 19.66 -48.23
N ILE A 661 27.16 19.57 -47.23
CA ILE A 661 27.90 20.70 -46.66
C ILE A 661 28.82 21.33 -47.72
N ASN A 662 29.50 20.52 -48.52
CA ASN A 662 30.31 21.00 -49.65
C ASN A 662 29.47 21.71 -50.72
N GLY A 663 28.15 21.47 -50.76
CA GLY A 663 27.19 22.20 -51.58
C GLY A 663 26.89 23.61 -51.09
N PHE A 664 27.22 23.95 -49.84
CA PHE A 664 27.04 25.25 -49.19
C PHE A 664 28.38 25.97 -48.99
N ASP A 665 29.02 26.35 -50.09
CA ASP A 665 30.21 27.21 -50.02
C ASP A 665 29.92 28.60 -49.43
N ASN A 666 30.98 29.34 -49.12
CA ASN A 666 30.90 30.66 -48.51
C ASN A 666 30.12 31.68 -49.34
N GLU A 667 30.09 31.56 -50.68
CA GLU A 667 29.37 32.49 -51.54
C GLU A 667 27.89 32.17 -51.55
N LYS A 668 27.51 30.90 -51.72
CA LYS A 668 26.13 30.44 -51.61
C LYS A 668 25.50 30.77 -50.27
N LEU A 669 26.25 30.63 -49.17
CA LEU A 669 25.74 30.96 -47.83
C LEU A 669 25.40 32.46 -47.67
N LYS A 670 26.10 33.35 -48.39
CA LYS A 670 25.79 34.80 -48.40
C LYS A 670 24.52 35.12 -49.19
N GLU A 671 24.10 34.27 -50.13
CA GLU A 671 22.88 34.47 -50.93
C GLU A 671 21.61 34.31 -50.08
N PHE A 672 21.67 33.51 -49.01
CA PHE A 672 20.53 33.32 -48.12
C PHE A 672 20.35 34.52 -47.19
N LYS A 673 19.09 34.94 -46.99
CA LYS A 673 18.76 36.07 -46.11
C LYS A 673 18.49 35.67 -44.66
N THR A 674 18.25 34.39 -44.38
CA THR A 674 17.91 33.89 -43.03
C THR A 674 18.39 32.45 -42.82
N MET A 675 18.65 32.06 -41.56
CA MET A 675 18.91 30.66 -41.18
C MET A 675 17.74 29.71 -41.53
N SER A 676 16.51 30.22 -41.56
CA SER A 676 15.34 29.44 -41.98
C SER A 676 15.44 29.04 -43.45
N ALA A 677 15.84 29.97 -44.33
CA ALA A 677 16.02 29.68 -45.76
C ALA A 677 17.13 28.65 -46.01
N ILE A 678 18.25 28.74 -45.27
CA ILE A 678 19.32 27.75 -45.30
C ILE A 678 18.78 26.38 -44.85
N THR A 679 18.05 26.33 -43.74
CA THR A 679 17.45 25.10 -43.21
C THR A 679 16.48 24.46 -44.19
N SER A 680 15.66 25.26 -44.87
CA SER A 680 14.74 24.79 -45.91
C SER A 680 15.48 24.25 -47.14
N GLN A 681 16.63 24.83 -47.51
CA GLN A 681 17.45 24.30 -48.59
C GLN A 681 18.12 22.98 -48.19
N ILE A 682 18.70 22.89 -46.98
CA ILE A 682 19.27 21.62 -46.46
C ILE A 682 18.21 20.53 -46.50
N PHE A 683 16.98 20.82 -46.05
CA PHE A 683 15.87 19.87 -46.12
C PHE A 683 15.60 19.38 -47.55
N LYS A 684 15.56 20.28 -48.55
CA LYS A 684 15.37 19.89 -49.96
C LYS A 684 16.50 19.02 -50.49
N GLU A 685 17.75 19.35 -50.19
CA GLU A 685 18.92 18.55 -50.59
C GLU A 685 18.86 17.15 -49.96
N VAL A 686 18.52 17.07 -48.67
CA VAL A 686 18.38 15.79 -47.94
C VAL A 686 17.27 14.93 -48.53
N GLU A 687 16.11 15.51 -48.85
CA GLU A 687 14.99 14.79 -49.45
C GLU A 687 15.36 14.16 -50.80
N GLN A 688 16.20 14.83 -51.59
CA GLN A 688 16.68 14.35 -52.90
C GLN A 688 17.73 13.23 -52.81
N ILE A 689 18.28 12.94 -51.63
CA ILE A 689 19.23 11.83 -51.46
C ILE A 689 18.54 10.49 -51.69
N LYS A 690 19.12 9.68 -52.58
CA LYS A 690 18.80 8.26 -52.75
C LYS A 690 19.69 7.42 -51.84
N VAL A 691 19.21 7.14 -50.63
CA VAL A 691 19.96 6.36 -49.62
C VAL A 691 20.16 4.91 -50.07
N GLU A 692 19.29 4.41 -50.94
CA GLU A 692 19.34 3.06 -51.56
C GLU A 692 20.68 2.75 -52.23
N GLU A 693 21.38 3.78 -52.72
CA GLU A 693 22.68 3.63 -53.42
C GLU A 693 23.81 3.15 -52.48
N PHE A 694 23.65 3.30 -51.17
CA PHE A 694 24.70 3.05 -50.18
C PHE A 694 24.74 1.62 -49.63
N LYS A 695 23.94 0.68 -50.18
CA LYS A 695 23.90 -0.76 -49.80
C LYS A 695 24.08 -1.00 -48.29
N LEU A 696 23.15 -0.51 -47.49
CA LEU A 696 23.17 -0.71 -46.05
C LEU A 696 23.11 -2.21 -45.73
N GLN A 697 24.16 -2.73 -45.10
CA GLN A 697 24.19 -4.14 -44.72
C GLN A 697 23.30 -4.37 -43.50
N MET A 698 22.22 -5.13 -43.73
CA MET A 698 21.32 -5.56 -42.67
C MET A 698 21.94 -6.74 -41.92
N THR A 699 21.98 -6.68 -40.60
CA THR A 699 22.45 -7.75 -39.71
C THR A 699 21.63 -7.70 -38.44
N PHE A 700 20.82 -8.72 -38.20
CA PHE A 700 19.96 -8.80 -37.02
C PHE A 700 20.76 -9.20 -35.77
N LYS A 701 20.85 -8.30 -34.80
CA LYS A 701 21.62 -8.49 -33.56
C LYS A 701 20.77 -9.20 -32.49
N LYS A 702 20.49 -10.49 -32.71
CA LYS A 702 19.67 -11.32 -31.79
C LYS A 702 20.12 -11.22 -30.33
N ASP A 703 21.43 -11.27 -30.08
CA ASP A 703 22.00 -11.26 -28.72
C ASP A 703 21.70 -9.96 -27.95
N GLN A 704 21.59 -8.82 -28.65
CA GLN A 704 21.22 -7.56 -28.01
C GLN A 704 19.77 -7.61 -27.49
N VAL A 705 18.88 -8.22 -28.26
CA VAL A 705 17.47 -8.40 -27.86
C VAL A 705 17.38 -9.39 -26.69
N ILE A 706 18.10 -10.52 -26.76
CA ILE A 706 18.15 -11.50 -25.66
C ILE A 706 18.62 -10.83 -24.36
N LYS A 707 19.67 -10.01 -24.43
CA LYS A 707 20.15 -9.25 -23.27
C LYS A 707 19.08 -8.32 -22.70
N LEU A 708 18.30 -7.64 -23.53
CA LEU A 708 17.18 -6.79 -23.08
C LEU A 708 16.07 -7.62 -22.41
N LEU A 709 15.72 -8.77 -22.97
CA LEU A 709 14.72 -9.69 -22.42
C LEU A 709 15.13 -10.26 -21.06
N SER A 710 16.44 -10.43 -20.82
CA SER A 710 16.97 -11.03 -19.57
C SER A 710 16.62 -10.26 -18.28
N HIS A 711 16.30 -8.97 -18.41
CA HIS A 711 15.89 -8.10 -17.29
C HIS A 711 14.37 -7.98 -17.13
N SER A 712 13.60 -8.76 -17.89
CA SER A 712 12.14 -8.73 -17.86
C SER A 712 11.56 -9.99 -17.20
N LYS A 713 10.23 -10.03 -17.03
CA LYS A 713 9.50 -11.23 -16.57
C LYS A 713 9.67 -12.42 -17.51
N TYR A 714 9.76 -12.16 -18.82
CA TYR A 714 9.91 -13.17 -19.86
C TYR A 714 11.29 -13.08 -20.49
N LYS A 715 12.19 -13.96 -20.04
CA LYS A 715 13.49 -14.14 -20.68
C LYS A 715 13.31 -14.86 -22.02
N TYR A 716 14.32 -14.81 -22.87
CA TYR A 716 14.28 -15.52 -24.14
C TYR A 716 14.04 -17.02 -23.95
N GLU A 717 14.68 -17.61 -22.93
CA GLU A 717 14.56 -19.03 -22.58
C GLU A 717 13.13 -19.39 -22.17
N ASP A 718 12.37 -18.44 -21.61
CA ASP A 718 10.98 -18.65 -21.22
C ASP A 718 10.07 -18.70 -22.45
N LEU A 719 10.25 -17.77 -23.38
CA LEU A 719 9.53 -17.75 -24.65
C LEU A 719 9.84 -19.03 -25.43
N GLN A 720 11.12 -19.41 -25.46
CA GLN A 720 11.62 -20.61 -26.12
C GLN A 720 10.99 -21.87 -25.52
N GLY A 721 10.99 -22.01 -24.19
CA GLY A 721 10.37 -23.13 -23.49
C GLY A 721 8.85 -23.21 -23.69
N ILE A 722 8.15 -22.07 -23.74
CA ILE A 722 6.72 -22.02 -24.07
C ILE A 722 6.50 -22.52 -25.51
N TYR A 723 7.28 -22.03 -26.48
CA TYR A 723 7.12 -22.43 -27.88
C TYR A 723 7.37 -23.93 -28.06
N GLU A 724 8.44 -24.46 -27.46
CA GLU A 724 8.76 -25.89 -27.48
C GLU A 724 7.70 -26.75 -26.80
N TYR A 725 7.07 -26.26 -25.72
CA TYR A 725 6.03 -27.01 -25.02
C TYR A 725 4.82 -27.31 -25.92
N PHE A 726 4.44 -26.39 -26.80
CA PHE A 726 3.29 -26.55 -27.69
C PHE A 726 3.67 -27.07 -29.09
N MET A 727 4.79 -26.61 -29.64
CA MET A 727 5.16 -26.84 -31.04
C MET A 727 6.24 -27.91 -31.22
N LEU A 728 6.93 -28.29 -30.13
CA LEU A 728 8.07 -29.23 -30.14
C LEU A 728 9.23 -28.78 -31.05
N GLU A 729 9.34 -27.47 -31.30
CA GLU A 729 10.36 -26.86 -32.15
C GLU A 729 10.84 -25.53 -31.55
N GLU A 730 11.93 -25.00 -32.09
CA GLU A 730 12.44 -23.69 -31.66
C GLU A 730 11.62 -22.52 -32.21
N ILE A 731 11.69 -21.35 -31.55
CA ILE A 731 11.07 -20.14 -32.10
C ILE A 731 11.72 -19.84 -33.46
N PRO A 732 10.94 -19.79 -34.56
CA PRO A 732 11.49 -19.49 -35.88
C PRO A 732 12.21 -18.14 -35.85
N GLN A 733 13.42 -18.09 -36.43
CA GLN A 733 14.20 -16.85 -36.47
C GLN A 733 13.43 -15.70 -37.14
N ASN A 734 12.64 -16.00 -38.18
CA ASN A 734 11.81 -15.02 -38.88
C ASN A 734 10.75 -14.42 -37.94
N LEU A 735 10.04 -15.25 -37.18
CA LEU A 735 9.07 -14.77 -36.18
C LEU A 735 9.71 -13.86 -35.12
N PHE A 736 10.94 -14.17 -34.70
CA PHE A 736 11.65 -13.33 -33.74
C PHE A 736 12.04 -11.97 -34.34
N ILE A 737 12.44 -11.94 -35.62
CA ILE A 737 12.69 -10.69 -36.39
C ILE A 737 11.39 -9.89 -36.53
N GLU A 738 10.29 -10.54 -36.92
CA GLU A 738 8.95 -9.94 -37.03
C GLU A 738 8.53 -9.29 -35.70
N ALA A 739 8.68 -10.02 -34.58
CA ALA A 739 8.34 -9.55 -33.26
C ALA A 739 9.11 -8.27 -32.87
N VAL A 740 10.43 -8.25 -33.10
CA VAL A 740 11.28 -7.07 -32.80
C VAL A 740 10.92 -5.90 -33.70
N PHE A 741 10.64 -6.14 -34.98
CA PHE A 741 10.24 -5.07 -35.89
C PHE A 741 8.91 -4.45 -35.48
N HIS A 742 7.90 -5.28 -35.19
CA HIS A 742 6.57 -4.82 -34.78
C HIS A 742 6.55 -4.19 -33.38
N ALA A 743 7.55 -4.47 -32.53
CA ALA A 743 7.70 -3.81 -31.23
C ALA A 743 7.89 -2.28 -31.32
N ARG A 744 8.28 -1.73 -32.49
CA ARG A 744 8.41 -0.28 -32.72
C ARG A 744 7.11 0.49 -32.43
N TYR A 745 5.96 -0.18 -32.53
CA TYR A 745 4.68 0.35 -32.10
C TYR A 745 4.57 0.16 -30.60
N GLN A 746 4.73 1.25 -29.84
CA GLN A 746 4.90 1.18 -28.38
C GLN A 746 3.64 0.68 -27.67
N ARG A 747 2.45 0.99 -28.20
CA ARG A 747 1.18 0.56 -27.61
C ARG A 747 0.70 -0.76 -28.21
N SER A 748 0.17 -1.62 -27.35
CA SER A 748 -0.43 -2.91 -27.72
C SER A 748 -1.53 -2.75 -28.78
N ILE A 749 -2.39 -1.74 -28.64
CA ILE A 749 -3.44 -1.44 -29.61
C ILE A 749 -2.90 -0.98 -30.97
N GLU A 750 -1.74 -0.32 -31.00
CA GLU A 750 -1.10 0.07 -32.26
C GLU A 750 -0.53 -1.16 -32.96
N ARG A 751 0.15 -2.05 -32.22
CA ARG A 751 0.62 -3.34 -32.75
C ARG A 751 -0.52 -4.19 -33.31
N ALA A 752 -1.68 -4.15 -32.67
CA ALA A 752 -2.84 -4.94 -33.07
C ALA A 752 -3.60 -4.37 -34.28
N THR A 753 -3.52 -3.06 -34.51
CA THR A 753 -4.27 -2.39 -35.61
C THR A 753 -3.43 -2.17 -36.87
N HIS A 754 -2.10 -2.21 -36.77
CA HIS A 754 -1.23 -2.16 -37.95
C HIS A 754 -1.15 -3.53 -38.64
N ASP A 755 -0.98 -3.51 -39.96
CA ASP A 755 -0.79 -4.73 -40.75
C ASP A 755 0.43 -5.50 -40.25
N PHE A 756 0.22 -6.78 -39.94
CA PHE A 756 1.30 -7.66 -39.55
C PHE A 756 2.00 -8.19 -40.79
N ILE A 757 3.31 -7.96 -40.85
CA ILE A 757 4.13 -8.34 -42.00
C ILE A 757 4.89 -9.61 -41.59
N ALA A 758 4.36 -10.75 -42.01
CA ALA A 758 4.99 -12.06 -41.81
C ALA A 758 5.95 -12.43 -42.96
N ASP A 759 5.79 -11.79 -44.12
CA ASP A 759 6.64 -12.05 -45.28
C ASP A 759 8.01 -11.39 -45.07
N ILE A 760 9.08 -12.21 -45.04
CA ILE A 760 10.42 -11.75 -44.69
C ILE A 760 11.00 -10.76 -45.71
N ASP A 761 10.63 -10.89 -46.99
CA ASP A 761 11.13 -10.01 -48.04
C ASP A 761 10.47 -8.64 -47.95
N GLN A 762 9.15 -8.62 -47.72
CA GLN A 762 8.42 -7.39 -47.42
C GLN A 762 8.90 -6.75 -46.12
N LEU A 763 9.17 -7.55 -45.09
CA LEU A 763 9.69 -7.08 -43.80
C LEU A 763 11.06 -6.41 -43.97
N ASN A 764 11.98 -7.04 -44.70
CA ASN A 764 13.31 -6.51 -44.98
C ASN A 764 13.24 -5.19 -45.75
N LYS A 765 12.32 -5.10 -46.72
CA LYS A 765 12.08 -3.85 -47.46
C LYS A 765 11.61 -2.74 -46.53
N GLU A 766 10.61 -3.01 -45.69
CA GLU A 766 10.10 -2.01 -44.73
C GLU A 766 11.15 -1.60 -43.68
N ILE A 767 11.96 -2.54 -43.19
CA ILE A 767 13.09 -2.24 -42.29
C ILE A 767 14.07 -1.28 -42.97
N GLN A 768 14.41 -1.51 -44.24
CA GLN A 768 15.27 -0.60 -45.01
C GLN A 768 14.61 0.76 -45.20
N ASP A 769 13.34 0.81 -45.59
CA ASP A 769 12.62 2.07 -45.84
C ASP A 769 12.54 2.94 -44.56
N VAL A 770 12.30 2.33 -43.39
CA VAL A 770 12.33 3.05 -42.10
C VAL A 770 13.74 3.50 -41.77
N LYS A 771 14.77 2.68 -42.01
CA LYS A 771 16.17 3.05 -41.76
C LYS A 771 16.62 4.23 -42.62
N GLN A 772 16.23 4.25 -43.90
CA GLN A 772 16.55 5.34 -44.81
C GLN A 772 15.94 6.67 -44.33
N LYS A 773 14.70 6.65 -43.81
CA LYS A 773 14.06 7.83 -43.19
C LYS A 773 14.86 8.34 -42.00
N PHE A 774 15.34 7.45 -41.13
CA PHE A 774 16.19 7.85 -39.99
C PHE A 774 17.55 8.41 -40.40
N ILE A 775 18.19 7.83 -41.43
CA ILE A 775 19.45 8.37 -41.99
C ILE A 775 19.23 9.77 -42.54
N LYS A 776 18.17 9.99 -43.33
CA LYS A 776 17.83 11.34 -43.83
C LYS A 776 17.66 12.33 -42.68
N GLN A 777 16.94 11.94 -41.62
CA GLN A 777 16.74 12.79 -40.45
C GLN A 777 18.06 13.11 -39.71
N ASP A 778 18.93 12.12 -39.52
CA ASP A 778 20.23 12.31 -38.88
C ASP A 778 21.14 13.24 -39.69
N VAL A 779 21.21 13.04 -41.02
CA VAL A 779 21.97 13.89 -41.94
C VAL A 779 21.43 15.32 -41.90
N LEU A 780 20.11 15.49 -41.91
CA LEU A 780 19.48 16.80 -41.80
C LEU A 780 19.89 17.54 -40.52
N GLU A 781 19.83 16.89 -39.36
CA GLU A 781 20.19 17.51 -38.08
C GLU A 781 21.69 17.81 -37.99
N LYS A 782 22.55 16.91 -38.45
CA LYS A 782 24.01 17.15 -38.51
C LYS A 782 24.36 18.33 -39.42
N CYS A 783 23.84 18.36 -40.65
CA CYS A 783 24.05 19.46 -41.59
C CYS A 783 23.56 20.80 -41.02
N LYS A 784 22.41 20.83 -40.33
CA LYS A 784 21.91 22.04 -39.66
C LYS A 784 22.89 22.57 -38.62
N VAL A 785 23.50 21.69 -37.82
CA VAL A 785 24.46 22.07 -36.78
C VAL A 785 25.76 22.55 -37.42
N GLU A 786 26.35 21.77 -38.32
CA GLU A 786 27.65 22.12 -38.92
C GLU A 786 27.58 23.39 -39.77
N ILE A 787 26.53 23.57 -40.58
CA ILE A 787 26.36 24.80 -41.38
C ILE A 787 26.09 25.99 -40.46
N ARG A 788 25.34 25.81 -39.37
CA ARG A 788 25.14 26.89 -38.39
C ARG A 788 26.47 27.31 -37.77
N ASP A 789 27.30 26.37 -37.36
CA ASP A 789 28.62 26.64 -36.78
C ASP A 789 29.54 27.31 -37.80
N HIS A 790 29.48 26.89 -39.07
CA HIS A 790 30.22 27.52 -40.16
C HIS A 790 29.78 28.97 -40.40
N VAL A 791 28.47 29.23 -40.47
CA VAL A 791 27.90 30.59 -40.60
C VAL A 791 28.27 31.48 -39.41
N GLN A 792 28.32 30.93 -38.19
CA GLN A 792 28.79 31.65 -37.00
C GLN A 792 30.27 32.02 -37.12
N LYS A 793 31.13 31.08 -37.54
CA LYS A 793 32.56 31.32 -37.77
C LYS A 793 32.82 32.35 -38.86
N MET A 794 31.96 32.42 -39.88
CA MET A 794 32.01 33.46 -40.92
C MET A 794 31.62 34.87 -40.42
N GLY A 795 31.10 35.00 -39.19
CA GLY A 795 30.73 36.30 -38.62
C GLY A 795 29.48 36.93 -39.23
N ILE A 796 28.64 36.16 -39.93
CA ILE A 796 27.40 36.66 -40.56
C ILE A 796 26.31 36.85 -39.49
N LYS A 797 26.44 37.90 -38.68
CA LYS A 797 25.52 38.20 -37.55
C LYS A 797 24.07 38.43 -38.00
N ASN A 798 23.86 38.91 -39.24
CA ASN A 798 22.54 39.25 -39.77
C ASN A 798 21.61 38.04 -39.99
N LEU A 799 22.16 36.82 -40.11
CA LEU A 799 21.36 35.60 -40.34
C LEU A 799 20.66 35.06 -39.09
N PHE A 800 21.15 35.44 -37.90
CA PHE A 800 20.62 35.02 -36.61
C PHE A 800 19.59 35.97 -36.02
N VAL A 801 19.32 37.10 -36.69
CA VAL A 801 18.31 38.07 -36.24
C VAL A 801 16.92 37.54 -36.55
N GLN A 802 16.42 36.66 -35.68
CA GLN A 802 14.97 36.56 -35.50
C GLN A 802 14.52 37.90 -34.90
N ARG A 803 13.84 38.73 -35.70
CA ARG A 803 12.93 39.73 -35.11
C ARG A 803 11.97 38.95 -34.24
N MET A 804 12.17 38.95 -32.91
CA MET A 804 11.07 38.62 -32.01
C MET A 804 9.91 39.52 -32.42
N PRO A 805 8.72 38.97 -32.77
CA PRO A 805 7.54 39.80 -32.93
C PRO A 805 7.42 40.61 -31.65
N GLY A 806 7.35 41.94 -31.78
CA GLY A 806 7.34 42.82 -30.62
C GLY A 806 6.33 42.33 -29.58
N PHE A 807 6.78 42.27 -28.33
CA PHE A 807 5.93 42.17 -27.16
C PHE A 807 5.05 43.43 -27.11
N GLY A 808 4.03 43.48 -27.97
CA GLY A 808 2.86 44.31 -27.80
C GLY A 808 2.00 43.65 -26.73
N ILE A 809 2.02 44.24 -25.55
CA ILE A 809 1.13 43.91 -24.44
C ILE A 809 -0.31 44.15 -24.94
N SER A 810 -0.97 43.08 -25.40
CA SER A 810 -2.43 42.99 -25.38
C SER A 810 -2.80 41.72 -24.63
N ARG A 811 -3.17 41.89 -23.37
CA ARG A 811 -3.80 40.85 -22.54
C ARG A 811 -5.18 40.53 -23.13
N ARG A 812 -5.25 39.64 -24.12
CA ARG A 812 -6.49 38.90 -24.41
C ARG A 812 -6.33 37.47 -23.92
N ARG A 813 -6.90 37.22 -22.73
CA ARG A 813 -7.16 35.89 -22.18
C ARG A 813 -7.86 35.04 -23.24
N ARG A 814 -7.15 34.10 -23.87
CA ARG A 814 -7.78 32.97 -24.55
C ARG A 814 -8.34 32.04 -23.46
N ARG A 815 -9.65 32.10 -23.25
CA ARG A 815 -10.40 31.03 -22.59
C ARG A 815 -10.13 29.73 -23.34
N ARG A 816 -9.62 28.70 -22.64
CA ARG A 816 -9.67 27.32 -23.14
C ARG A 816 -11.14 26.95 -23.40
N PRO A 817 -11.49 26.35 -24.55
CA PRO A 817 -12.80 25.75 -24.70
C PRO A 817 -12.93 24.60 -23.69
N ASN A 818 -14.04 24.63 -22.96
CA ASN A 818 -14.43 23.60 -22.01
C ASN A 818 -14.83 22.34 -22.80
N VAL A 819 -14.23 21.20 -22.48
CA VAL A 819 -14.40 19.91 -23.21
C VAL A 819 -15.78 19.26 -22.98
N ASN A 820 -16.69 19.89 -22.21
CA ASN A 820 -17.99 19.31 -21.85
C ASN A 820 -19.21 19.82 -22.66
N LYS A 821 -19.09 20.11 -23.97
CA LYS A 821 -20.26 20.46 -24.81
C LYS A 821 -20.32 19.79 -26.19
N ALA A 822 -19.72 18.62 -26.34
CA ALA A 822 -19.90 17.75 -27.51
C ALA A 822 -20.70 16.47 -27.20
N GLN A 823 -21.45 16.45 -26.09
CA GLN A 823 -22.45 15.43 -25.78
C GLN A 823 -23.79 16.13 -25.50
N GLN A 824 -24.42 16.62 -26.56
CA GLN A 824 -25.87 16.86 -26.70
C GLN A 824 -26.11 17.49 -28.08
N LYS A 825 -26.12 16.63 -29.09
CA LYS A 825 -26.99 16.71 -30.26
C LYS A 825 -27.00 15.37 -30.97
#